data_AF-A0A8J2K1V5-F1
#
_entry.id   AF-A0A8J2K1V5-F1
#
_cell.length_a   1.000
_cell.length_b   1.000
_cell.length_c   1.000
_cell.angle_alpha   90.00
_cell.angle_beta   90.00
_cell.angle_gamma   90.00
#
_symmetry.space_group_name_H-M   'P 1'
#
loop_
_entity.id
_entity.type
_entity.pdbx_description
1 polymer ?
#
loop_
_entity_poly.entity_id
_entity_poly.type
_entity_poly.pdbx_seq_one_letter_code
_entity_poly.pdbx_strand_id
1 'polypeptide(L)'
;MKGVLIHFLVAANLLKFPYPKVYRDETFVDYFHGVEVPDPYHWLEDLESDETNDFVEAQLNLTYRFLSSIPNRQGIEKAYTKYINYNVYGLPVQKANKYFFTENTGEHHEILFVQESLDAEPKVLFDPNLLPEYWTFSLGEMTLSNDGSILAYHLSKFGSDWQTIHFRNLSTKMDLPEVLEHSKGPDVSWTHDNQGVFYSRFPVEDGEVTSTNNKLYYHKIGTNQSEDVLILEFPMNPKWSMAAEVTDDGKYLVIIVADNAQDNALYIAKLDGSRILPGFNNSVVPVIESVHEASYDYITNFNSVFLFVTNKDTNNARVISIDVDKVIESYMAGGPYGKIEQTVVIPEDPTKVLEWAYPIKNDTLLLGYIQDVKNTLEMVSIGNVSKRTTFTLPEHGHIGDVAGSYPESDEFFFKFQSFLNPGTIYRCKIQNQEFDCQVYKQAKAERADPQKFVVQQKFFKSKDGTSVPMYIIHRKGAVFNGTTPTILTGYGGFSEPVLPEYDIMKLFFVEYFHGVFAIANIRGGGEYGKHWVEEGSRFKKQNTFDDFIAAAEYLIRANYTNSKNLVIKGSSNGGLLIAACVNQRPDLFGAGIVHVGVLDMLQLQYKIGSHAKQTNPLLLRVSDEHGHDESTVEFDTDIFAFCAESLGWRPFKSQPVIERRNLASSLVFNSLTLWLITCATILPTVFFEL
;
A
#
# COMPACT_ATOMS: atom_id res chain seq x y z
N MET A 1 -36.83 37.94 -27.40
CA MET A 1 -35.64 38.59 -26.82
C MET A 1 -35.17 37.99 -25.48
N LYS A 2 -36.01 37.33 -24.66
CA LYS A 2 -35.55 36.68 -23.41
C LYS A 2 -34.78 35.35 -23.60
N GLY A 3 -34.89 34.69 -24.74
CA GLY A 3 -34.14 33.44 -25.05
C GLY A 3 -32.70 33.64 -25.57
N VAL A 4 -32.38 34.84 -26.10
CA VAL A 4 -31.04 35.15 -26.66
C VAL A 4 -30.07 35.61 -25.57
N LEU A 5 -30.58 36.17 -24.46
CA LEU A 5 -29.75 36.64 -23.34
C LEU A 5 -29.19 35.48 -22.48
N ILE A 6 -29.86 34.33 -22.45
CA ILE A 6 -29.43 33.16 -21.66
C ILE A 6 -28.28 32.41 -22.36
N HIS A 7 -28.28 32.35 -23.69
CA HIS A 7 -27.15 31.78 -24.46
C HIS A 7 -25.87 32.64 -24.33
N PHE A 8 -25.98 33.96 -24.21
CA PHE A 8 -24.83 34.85 -24.03
C PHE A 8 -24.18 34.75 -22.65
N LEU A 9 -24.95 34.45 -21.59
CA LEU A 9 -24.43 34.30 -20.21
C LEU A 9 -23.72 32.95 -19.98
N VAL A 10 -24.12 31.89 -20.66
CA VAL A 10 -23.40 30.60 -20.64
C VAL A 10 -22.12 30.67 -21.48
N ALA A 11 -22.16 31.32 -22.65
CA ALA A 11 -20.97 31.57 -23.47
C ALA A 11 -19.94 32.49 -22.78
N ALA A 12 -20.38 33.45 -21.96
CA ALA A 12 -19.49 34.37 -21.24
C ALA A 12 -18.62 33.71 -20.16
N ASN A 13 -19.01 32.56 -19.61
CA ASN A 13 -18.18 31.80 -18.66
C ASN A 13 -17.18 30.87 -19.38
N LEU A 14 -17.54 30.28 -20.53
CA LEU A 14 -16.62 29.51 -21.38
C LEU A 14 -15.53 30.40 -22.02
N LEU A 15 -15.78 31.71 -22.17
CA LEU A 15 -14.82 32.68 -22.71
C LEU A 15 -13.67 33.04 -21.75
N LYS A 16 -13.75 32.72 -20.44
CA LYS A 16 -12.68 33.08 -19.49
C LYS A 16 -11.48 32.15 -19.52
N PHE A 17 -11.68 30.87 -19.84
CA PHE A 17 -10.66 29.83 -19.85
C PHE A 17 -10.92 28.84 -21.00
N PRO A 18 -10.61 29.21 -22.25
CA PRO A 18 -10.79 28.30 -23.37
C PRO A 18 -9.88 27.09 -23.19
N TYR A 19 -10.45 25.89 -23.24
CA TYR A 19 -9.69 24.65 -23.22
C TYR A 19 -8.76 24.56 -24.43
N PRO A 20 -7.56 23.97 -24.30
CA PRO A 20 -6.71 23.70 -25.45
C PRO A 20 -7.44 22.79 -26.43
N LYS A 21 -7.18 22.97 -27.73
CA LYS A 21 -7.65 22.01 -28.72
C LYS A 21 -6.85 20.73 -28.52
N VAL A 22 -7.56 19.63 -28.34
CA VAL A 22 -6.95 18.31 -28.16
C VAL A 22 -7.20 17.52 -29.44
N TYR A 23 -6.13 17.00 -30.03
CA TYR A 23 -6.23 16.12 -31.19
C TYR A 23 -6.98 14.83 -30.78
N ARG A 24 -7.80 14.33 -31.71
CA ARG A 24 -8.56 13.09 -31.57
C ARG A 24 -8.20 12.20 -32.74
N ASP A 25 -7.63 11.03 -32.46
CA ASP A 25 -7.44 10.00 -33.46
C ASP A 25 -8.71 9.14 -33.57
N GLU A 26 -9.65 9.56 -34.42
CA GLU A 26 -10.89 8.81 -34.62
C GLU A 26 -10.69 7.45 -35.31
N THR A 27 -9.45 7.09 -35.67
CA THR A 27 -9.14 5.81 -36.33
C THR A 27 -8.68 4.73 -35.38
N PHE A 28 -8.27 5.09 -34.15
CA PHE A 28 -7.81 4.13 -33.15
C PHE A 28 -8.99 3.48 -32.41
N VAL A 29 -9.05 2.15 -32.46
CA VAL A 29 -10.13 1.34 -31.87
C VAL A 29 -9.53 0.08 -31.26
N ASP A 30 -9.81 -0.16 -29.99
CA ASP A 30 -9.49 -1.39 -29.28
C ASP A 30 -10.60 -2.43 -29.41
N TYR A 31 -10.23 -3.70 -29.24
CA TYR A 31 -11.14 -4.82 -29.34
C TYR A 31 -11.08 -5.68 -28.08
N PHE A 32 -12.14 -5.62 -27.26
CA PHE A 32 -12.28 -6.41 -26.04
C PHE A 32 -13.31 -7.52 -26.26
N HIS A 33 -12.84 -8.76 -26.46
CA HIS A 33 -13.69 -9.92 -26.77
C HIS A 33 -14.70 -9.68 -27.92
N GLY A 34 -14.27 -8.96 -28.96
CA GLY A 34 -15.10 -8.63 -30.13
C GLY A 34 -15.99 -7.39 -29.96
N VAL A 35 -15.89 -6.68 -28.84
CA VAL A 35 -16.50 -5.36 -28.66
C VAL A 35 -15.50 -4.27 -29.08
N GLU A 36 -15.91 -3.43 -30.03
CA GLU A 36 -15.14 -2.26 -30.46
C GLU A 36 -15.26 -1.12 -29.43
N VAL A 37 -14.13 -0.61 -28.98
CA VAL A 37 -14.03 0.53 -28.05
C VAL A 37 -13.09 1.59 -28.66
N PRO A 38 -13.62 2.70 -29.18
CA PRO A 38 -12.76 3.78 -29.68
C PRO A 38 -11.96 4.45 -28.56
N ASP A 39 -10.65 4.56 -28.74
CA ASP A 39 -9.76 5.34 -27.86
C ASP A 39 -9.07 6.48 -28.64
N PRO A 40 -9.78 7.60 -28.85
CA PRO A 40 -9.28 8.70 -29.67
C PRO A 40 -8.11 9.48 -29.03
N TYR A 41 -7.75 9.15 -27.78
CA TYR A 41 -6.69 9.83 -27.05
C TYR A 41 -5.51 8.91 -26.70
N HIS A 42 -5.46 7.71 -27.29
CA HIS A 42 -4.38 6.73 -27.11
C HIS A 42 -2.96 7.32 -27.29
N TRP A 43 -2.82 8.32 -28.17
CA TRP A 43 -1.54 9.00 -28.39
C TRP A 43 -0.98 9.69 -27.13
N LEU A 44 -1.82 10.03 -26.14
CA LEU A 44 -1.37 10.58 -24.86
C LEU A 44 -0.63 9.57 -23.98
N GLU A 45 -0.62 8.29 -24.36
CA GLU A 45 0.10 7.25 -23.65
C GLU A 45 1.59 7.20 -24.00
N ASP A 46 1.99 7.82 -25.12
CA ASP A 46 3.40 8.07 -25.44
C ASP A 46 3.84 9.40 -24.83
N LEU A 47 4.58 9.32 -23.73
CA LEU A 47 4.95 10.47 -22.90
C LEU A 47 6.24 11.15 -23.33
N GLU A 48 7.02 10.46 -24.14
CA GLU A 48 8.24 11.02 -24.72
C GLU A 48 7.93 11.78 -26.00
N SER A 49 6.74 11.57 -26.59
CA SER A 49 6.28 12.32 -27.76
C SER A 49 6.23 13.83 -27.50
N ASP A 50 6.62 14.60 -28.52
CA ASP A 50 6.50 16.05 -28.51
C ASP A 50 5.01 16.45 -28.37
N GLU A 51 4.10 15.68 -28.98
CA GLU A 51 2.65 15.90 -28.92
C GLU A 51 2.09 15.84 -27.50
N THR A 52 2.50 14.84 -26.71
CA THR A 52 2.07 14.72 -25.30
C THR A 52 2.68 15.82 -24.44
N ASN A 53 3.95 16.15 -24.65
CA ASN A 53 4.60 17.26 -23.95
C ASN A 53 3.90 18.59 -24.22
N ASP A 54 3.56 18.88 -25.48
CA ASP A 54 2.80 20.05 -25.89
C ASP A 54 1.40 20.08 -25.24
N PHE A 55 0.72 18.94 -25.17
CA PHE A 55 -0.56 18.81 -24.48
C PHE A 55 -0.44 19.13 -23.00
N VAL A 56 0.54 18.57 -22.30
CA VAL A 56 0.79 18.82 -20.88
C VAL A 56 1.07 20.29 -20.63
N GLU A 57 1.94 20.92 -21.44
CA GLU A 57 2.24 22.34 -21.31
C GLU A 57 0.98 23.20 -21.51
N ALA A 58 0.13 22.87 -22.49
CA ALA A 58 -1.12 23.57 -22.74
C ALA A 58 -2.11 23.44 -21.58
N GLN A 59 -2.22 22.27 -20.95
CA GLN A 59 -3.05 22.04 -19.77
C GLN A 59 -2.52 22.77 -18.53
N LEU A 60 -1.20 22.79 -18.32
CA LEU A 60 -0.56 23.54 -17.24
C LEU A 60 -0.83 25.04 -17.39
N ASN A 61 -0.66 25.58 -18.60
CA ASN A 61 -0.94 26.98 -18.89
C ASN A 61 -2.40 27.37 -18.62
N LEU A 62 -3.36 26.54 -19.02
CA LEU A 62 -4.78 26.73 -18.68
C LEU A 62 -5.00 26.72 -17.17
N THR A 63 -4.44 25.72 -16.49
CA THR A 63 -4.58 25.51 -15.05
C THR A 63 -4.01 26.69 -14.27
N TYR A 64 -2.79 27.14 -14.59
CA TYR A 64 -2.17 28.30 -13.93
C TYR A 64 -2.97 29.58 -14.14
N ARG A 65 -3.54 29.81 -15.33
CA ARG A 65 -4.45 30.94 -15.56
C ARG A 65 -5.69 30.87 -14.68
N PHE A 66 -6.33 29.70 -14.60
CA PHE A 66 -7.49 29.50 -13.73
C PHE A 66 -7.15 29.75 -12.26
N LEU A 67 -6.10 29.10 -11.76
CA LEU A 67 -5.69 29.23 -10.35
C LEU A 67 -5.23 30.66 -10.00
N SER A 68 -4.60 31.37 -10.94
CA SER A 68 -4.19 32.78 -10.74
C SER A 68 -5.37 33.74 -10.70
N SER A 69 -6.53 33.34 -11.25
CA SER A 69 -7.76 34.14 -11.18
C SER A 69 -8.50 34.02 -9.85
N ILE A 70 -8.14 33.04 -9.01
CA ILE A 70 -8.79 32.81 -7.72
C ILE A 70 -8.46 33.96 -6.76
N PRO A 71 -9.46 34.72 -6.29
CA PRO A 71 -9.22 35.79 -5.34
C PRO A 71 -8.54 35.27 -4.07
N ASN A 72 -7.55 36.03 -3.57
CA ASN A 72 -6.85 35.74 -2.31
C ASN A 72 -6.10 34.38 -2.24
N ARG A 73 -5.77 33.74 -3.38
CA ARG A 73 -4.98 32.48 -3.39
C ARG A 73 -3.68 32.58 -2.58
N GLN A 74 -2.89 33.64 -2.80
CA GLN A 74 -1.65 33.87 -2.06
C GLN A 74 -1.88 34.09 -0.55
N GLY A 75 -3.05 34.62 -0.15
CA GLY A 75 -3.40 34.78 1.25
C GLY A 75 -3.75 33.45 1.91
N ILE A 76 -4.40 32.55 1.18
CA ILE A 76 -4.68 31.17 1.62
C ILE A 76 -3.37 30.40 1.76
N GLU A 77 -2.48 30.47 0.77
CA GLU A 77 -1.16 29.84 0.79
C GLU A 77 -0.34 30.31 2.00
N LYS A 78 -0.21 31.62 2.20
CA LYS A 78 0.47 32.20 3.39
C LYS A 78 -0.17 31.81 4.71
N ALA A 79 -1.48 31.55 4.74
CA ALA A 79 -2.16 31.06 5.93
C ALA A 79 -1.82 29.60 6.17
N TYR A 80 -1.87 28.77 5.13
CA TYR A 80 -1.58 27.34 5.19
C TYR A 80 -0.11 27.05 5.55
N THR A 81 0.86 27.80 5.01
CA THR A 81 2.29 27.66 5.38
C THR A 81 2.52 27.82 6.88
N LYS A 82 1.69 28.60 7.58
CA LYS A 82 1.80 28.76 9.05
C LYS A 82 1.29 27.55 9.82
N TYR A 83 0.46 26.71 9.21
CA TYR A 83 -0.10 25.50 9.82
C TYR A 83 0.83 24.29 9.68
N ILE A 84 1.52 24.15 8.53
CA ILE A 84 2.33 22.97 8.20
C ILE A 84 3.67 22.87 8.93
N ASN A 85 4.16 23.98 9.52
CA ASN A 85 5.46 23.99 10.18
C ASN A 85 5.35 23.46 11.62
N TYR A 86 5.53 22.15 11.77
CA TYR A 86 5.66 21.47 13.06
C TYR A 86 6.59 20.26 12.93
N ASN A 87 7.27 19.92 14.03
CA ASN A 87 8.18 18.77 14.03
C ASN A 87 7.40 17.46 14.09
N VAL A 88 7.78 16.53 13.23
CA VAL A 88 7.36 15.12 13.25
C VAL A 88 8.52 14.29 13.78
N TYR A 89 8.21 13.31 14.62
CA TYR A 89 9.19 12.45 15.27
C TYR A 89 8.94 10.99 14.90
N GLY A 90 10.01 10.29 14.52
CA GLY A 90 10.03 8.83 14.40
C GLY A 90 10.15 8.16 15.77
N LEU A 91 9.82 6.87 15.83
CA LEU A 91 9.96 6.09 17.05
C LEU A 91 11.44 5.89 17.41
N PRO A 92 11.80 5.98 18.72
CA PRO A 92 13.09 5.51 19.17
C PRO A 92 13.22 4.00 19.00
N VAL A 93 14.28 3.57 18.30
CA VAL A 93 14.70 2.19 18.20
C VAL A 93 15.98 2.03 19.00
N GLN A 94 16.02 1.06 19.91
CA GLN A 94 17.25 0.75 20.64
C GLN A 94 18.06 -0.28 19.85
N LYS A 95 19.30 0.07 19.47
CA LYS A 95 20.30 -0.87 18.93
C LYS A 95 21.64 -0.63 19.60
N ALA A 96 22.42 -1.70 19.82
CA ALA A 96 23.75 -1.63 20.43
C ALA A 96 23.84 -0.73 21.70
N ASN A 97 22.84 -0.81 22.57
CA ASN A 97 22.69 0.00 23.80
C ASN A 97 22.54 1.53 23.60
N LYS A 98 22.17 1.97 22.40
CA LYS A 98 21.86 3.37 22.08
C LYS A 98 20.46 3.49 21.50
N TYR A 99 19.91 4.70 21.51
CA TYR A 99 18.63 5.01 20.91
C TYR A 99 18.84 5.79 19.62
N PHE A 100 18.18 5.34 18.56
CA PHE A 100 18.17 5.99 17.26
C PHE A 100 16.76 6.41 16.93
N PHE A 101 16.58 7.61 16.39
CA PHE A 101 15.26 8.10 16.00
C PHE A 101 15.38 9.15 14.90
N THR A 102 14.30 9.35 14.14
CA THR A 102 14.25 10.40 13.11
C THR A 102 13.47 11.61 13.61
N GLU A 103 13.82 12.78 13.09
CA GLU A 103 13.06 14.01 13.27
C GLU A 103 12.98 14.78 11.95
N ASN A 104 11.78 15.27 11.63
CA ASN A 104 11.52 16.09 10.46
C ASN A 104 10.92 17.43 10.91
N THR A 105 11.49 18.54 10.45
CA THR A 105 11.02 19.91 10.78
C THR A 105 9.90 20.42 9.85
N GLY A 106 9.47 19.62 8.87
CA GLY A 106 8.29 19.85 8.03
C GLY A 106 8.56 20.29 6.59
N GLU A 107 9.80 20.60 6.21
CA GLU A 107 10.15 21.10 4.85
C GLU A 107 11.19 20.24 4.12
N HIS A 108 11.77 19.23 4.78
CA HIS A 108 12.99 18.56 4.37
C HIS A 108 12.93 17.04 4.64
N HIS A 109 13.95 16.31 4.19
CA HIS A 109 14.10 14.90 4.55
C HIS A 109 14.34 14.76 6.05
N GLU A 110 13.85 13.68 6.63
CA GLU A 110 14.04 13.39 8.04
C GLU A 110 15.51 13.17 8.40
N ILE A 111 15.91 13.66 9.57
CA ILE A 111 17.29 13.61 10.06
C ILE A 111 17.38 12.47 11.09
N LEU A 112 18.39 11.61 10.97
CA LEU A 112 18.66 10.54 11.91
C LEU A 112 19.51 11.03 13.08
N PHE A 113 19.04 10.79 14.30
CA PHE A 113 19.72 11.13 15.55
C PHE A 113 20.13 9.87 16.31
N VAL A 114 21.13 10.03 17.19
CA VAL A 114 21.54 9.04 18.18
C VAL A 114 21.60 9.65 19.58
N GLN A 115 21.21 8.86 20.58
CA GLN A 115 21.32 9.17 22.01
C GLN A 115 21.93 7.98 22.77
N GLU A 116 22.85 8.25 23.71
CA GLU A 116 23.44 7.22 24.59
C GLU A 116 22.43 6.72 25.64
N SER A 117 21.44 7.53 25.98
CA SER A 117 20.27 7.18 26.79
C SER A 117 19.12 8.10 26.43
N LEU A 118 17.88 7.74 26.75
CA LEU A 118 16.70 8.54 26.39
C LEU A 118 16.72 9.97 26.96
N ASP A 119 17.47 10.20 28.05
CA ASP A 119 17.63 11.50 28.71
C ASP A 119 18.91 12.25 28.25
N ALA A 120 19.78 11.60 27.48
CA ALA A 120 20.99 12.22 26.94
C ALA A 120 20.65 13.21 25.83
N GLU A 121 21.51 14.20 25.59
CA GLU A 121 21.33 15.13 24.47
C GLU A 121 21.44 14.38 23.11
N PRO A 122 20.45 14.52 22.20
CA PRO A 122 20.54 13.93 20.87
C PRO A 122 21.68 14.49 20.04
N LYS A 123 22.33 13.62 19.26
CA LYS A 123 23.37 14.01 18.30
C LYS A 123 22.93 13.63 16.89
N VAL A 124 23.09 14.54 15.94
CA VAL A 124 22.86 14.26 14.51
C VAL A 124 23.86 13.19 14.07
N LEU A 125 23.31 12.08 13.57
CA LEU A 125 24.06 10.96 13.04
C LEU A 125 24.15 11.03 11.51
N PHE A 126 23.03 11.33 10.85
CA PHE A 126 22.94 11.51 9.41
C PHE A 126 21.87 12.54 9.05
N ASP A 127 22.23 13.50 8.20
CA ASP A 127 21.34 14.54 7.67
C ASP A 127 21.32 14.43 6.14
N PRO A 128 20.28 13.80 5.55
CA PRO A 128 20.17 13.63 4.10
C PRO A 128 20.12 14.96 3.34
N ASN A 129 19.73 16.06 4.01
CA ASN A 129 19.63 17.38 3.37
C ASN A 129 21.00 18.01 3.07
N LEU A 130 22.08 17.41 3.59
CA LEU A 130 23.46 17.80 3.30
C LEU A 130 24.06 17.02 2.11
N LEU A 131 23.32 16.06 1.54
CA LEU A 131 23.78 15.34 0.35
C LEU A 131 23.78 16.25 -0.89
N PRO A 132 24.71 16.05 -1.83
CA PRO A 132 24.65 16.70 -3.14
C PRO A 132 23.31 16.42 -3.81
N GLU A 133 22.71 17.45 -4.41
CA GLU A 133 21.45 17.32 -5.16
C GLU A 133 20.28 16.73 -4.33
N TYR A 134 20.25 16.90 -3.01
CA TYR A 134 19.22 16.34 -2.12
C TYR A 134 17.76 16.67 -2.53
N TRP A 135 17.57 17.79 -3.25
CA TRP A 135 16.27 18.23 -3.78
C TRP A 135 15.79 17.42 -4.98
N THR A 136 16.65 16.60 -5.60
CA THR A 136 16.32 15.70 -6.72
C THR A 136 15.87 14.32 -6.26
N PHE A 137 16.03 13.99 -4.98
CA PHE A 137 15.73 12.67 -4.44
C PHE A 137 14.71 12.73 -3.31
N SER A 138 13.96 11.64 -3.13
CA SER A 138 13.25 11.31 -1.89
C SER A 138 14.02 10.26 -1.11
N LEU A 139 14.11 10.44 0.22
CA LEU A 139 14.64 9.45 1.14
C LEU A 139 13.62 8.32 1.33
N GLY A 140 14.06 7.07 1.22
CA GLY A 140 13.29 5.88 1.61
C GLY A 140 13.67 5.39 3.00
N GLU A 141 13.68 4.08 3.22
CA GLU A 141 14.03 3.50 4.52
C GLU A 141 15.49 3.79 4.92
N MET A 142 15.70 3.89 6.23
CA MET A 142 16.99 3.94 6.90
C MET A 142 17.10 2.77 7.90
N THR A 143 17.96 1.81 7.63
CA THR A 143 18.11 0.59 8.45
C THR A 143 19.54 0.47 8.97
N LEU A 144 19.68 0.33 10.29
CA LEU A 144 20.97 0.17 10.95
C LEU A 144 21.40 -1.30 11.03
N SER A 145 22.69 -1.57 10.86
CA SER A 145 23.30 -2.83 11.27
C SER A 145 23.04 -3.09 12.76
N ASN A 146 23.07 -4.35 13.19
CA ASN A 146 22.75 -4.72 14.57
C ASN A 146 23.74 -4.18 15.60
N ASP A 147 24.99 -3.97 15.21
CA ASP A 147 25.99 -3.27 16.02
C ASP A 147 25.92 -1.73 15.92
N GLY A 148 25.04 -1.19 15.07
CA GLY A 148 24.87 0.25 14.85
C GLY A 148 26.07 0.94 14.20
N SER A 149 26.95 0.19 13.53
CA SER A 149 28.16 0.72 12.89
C SER A 149 27.94 1.20 11.45
N ILE A 150 26.97 0.62 10.74
CA ILE A 150 26.64 0.94 9.34
C ILE A 150 25.16 1.28 9.23
N LEU A 151 24.86 2.31 8.44
CA LEU A 151 23.51 2.68 8.04
C LEU A 151 23.32 2.30 6.56
N ALA A 152 22.30 1.49 6.25
CA ALA A 152 21.76 1.39 4.90
C ALA A 152 20.68 2.45 4.72
N TYR A 153 20.67 3.17 3.60
CA TYR A 153 19.63 4.16 3.29
C TYR A 153 19.25 4.18 1.82
N HIS A 154 17.98 4.42 1.54
CA HIS A 154 17.42 4.36 0.20
C HIS A 154 17.24 5.77 -0.39
N LEU A 155 17.58 5.95 -1.66
CA LEU A 155 17.31 7.17 -2.43
C LEU A 155 16.53 6.85 -3.70
N SER A 156 15.41 7.54 -3.90
CA SER A 156 14.60 7.53 -5.11
C SER A 156 14.77 8.85 -5.85
N LYS A 157 15.02 8.81 -7.17
CA LYS A 157 15.21 10.03 -7.97
C LYS A 157 13.88 10.51 -8.56
N PHE A 158 13.58 11.79 -8.38
CA PHE A 158 12.37 12.46 -8.88
C PHE A 158 11.06 11.74 -8.49
N GLY A 159 11.05 11.03 -7.35
CA GLY A 159 9.90 10.26 -6.89
C GLY A 159 9.63 8.98 -7.66
N SER A 160 10.61 8.45 -8.40
CA SER A 160 10.53 7.12 -9.02
C SER A 160 10.49 6.02 -7.97
N ASP A 161 9.73 4.96 -8.20
CA ASP A 161 9.76 3.79 -7.31
C ASP A 161 11.09 3.00 -7.41
N TRP A 162 11.92 3.30 -8.43
CA TRP A 162 13.30 2.84 -8.49
C TRP A 162 14.15 3.51 -7.42
N GLN A 163 14.81 2.68 -6.62
CA GLN A 163 15.66 3.09 -5.52
C GLN A 163 17.10 2.60 -5.70
N THR A 164 18.02 3.38 -5.15
CA THR A 164 19.40 2.98 -4.92
C THR A 164 19.62 2.82 -3.42
N ILE A 165 20.34 1.77 -3.03
CA ILE A 165 20.68 1.48 -1.64
C ILE A 165 22.12 1.88 -1.41
N HIS A 166 22.33 2.77 -0.45
CA HIS A 166 23.62 3.31 -0.07
C HIS A 166 23.99 2.83 1.33
N PHE A 167 25.29 2.62 1.57
CA PHE A 167 25.79 2.24 2.89
C PHE A 167 26.70 3.31 3.45
N ARG A 168 26.53 3.65 4.73
CA ARG A 168 27.29 4.68 5.41
C ARG A 168 27.95 4.17 6.66
N ASN A 169 29.27 4.30 6.75
CA ASN A 169 29.99 4.04 7.99
C ASN A 169 29.75 5.20 8.96
N LEU A 170 29.14 4.90 10.10
CA LEU A 170 28.71 5.92 11.05
C LEU A 170 29.84 6.48 11.91
N SER A 171 30.95 5.76 12.03
CA SER A 171 32.15 6.25 12.73
C SER A 171 32.93 7.26 11.90
N THR A 172 33.13 6.99 10.61
CA THR A 172 33.87 7.85 9.69
C THR A 172 32.98 8.93 9.07
N LYS A 173 31.66 8.74 9.11
CA LYS A 173 30.66 9.59 8.45
C LYS A 173 30.92 9.69 6.94
N MET A 174 31.32 8.59 6.33
CA MET A 174 31.54 8.47 4.90
C MET A 174 30.70 7.33 4.36
N ASP A 175 30.18 7.53 3.16
CA ASP A 175 29.52 6.47 2.43
C ASP A 175 30.56 5.48 1.92
N LEU A 176 30.20 4.20 1.94
CA LEU A 176 30.97 3.13 1.34
C LEU A 176 30.86 3.25 -0.20
N PRO A 177 31.87 2.80 -0.95
CA PRO A 177 31.90 2.97 -2.41
C PRO A 177 30.83 2.15 -3.14
N GLU A 178 30.34 1.07 -2.55
CA GLU A 178 29.27 0.26 -3.11
C GLU A 178 27.91 0.97 -3.10
N VAL A 179 27.16 0.81 -4.19
CA VAL A 179 25.77 1.24 -4.33
C VAL A 179 25.00 0.08 -4.95
N LEU A 180 23.86 -0.28 -4.37
CA LEU A 180 22.98 -1.31 -4.95
C LEU A 180 21.94 -0.62 -5.81
N GLU A 181 21.98 -0.90 -7.11
CA GLU A 181 21.05 -0.38 -8.10
C GLU A 181 19.92 -1.37 -8.38
N HIS A 182 18.84 -0.87 -8.98
CA HIS A 182 17.70 -1.68 -9.46
C HIS A 182 16.90 -2.35 -8.35
N SER A 183 16.73 -1.65 -7.22
CA SER A 183 15.77 -2.05 -6.18
C SER A 183 14.45 -1.28 -6.35
N LYS A 184 13.33 -1.91 -6.00
CA LYS A 184 12.04 -1.26 -5.76
C LYS A 184 11.57 -1.79 -4.42
N GLY A 185 11.67 -0.98 -3.38
CA GLY A 185 11.22 -1.35 -2.05
C GLY A 185 12.29 -1.19 -0.97
N PRO A 186 11.84 -1.08 0.28
CA PRO A 186 12.70 -0.72 1.41
C PRO A 186 13.42 -1.93 2.05
N ASP A 187 13.15 -3.16 1.60
CA ASP A 187 13.44 -4.42 2.33
C ASP A 187 14.93 -4.81 2.42
N VAL A 188 15.70 -4.07 3.20
CA VAL A 188 17.08 -4.42 3.56
C VAL A 188 17.09 -5.13 4.91
N SER A 189 17.40 -6.43 4.91
CA SER A 189 17.50 -7.21 6.14
C SER A 189 18.94 -7.60 6.47
N TRP A 190 19.46 -7.07 7.58
CA TRP A 190 20.83 -7.28 8.03
C TRP A 190 21.05 -8.68 8.63
N THR A 191 22.15 -9.34 8.26
CA THR A 191 22.62 -10.50 9.02
C THR A 191 23.20 -10.07 10.37
N HIS A 192 23.02 -10.90 11.40
CA HIS A 192 23.37 -10.55 12.78
C HIS A 192 24.87 -10.38 13.05
N ASP A 193 25.71 -10.86 12.14
CA ASP A 193 27.14 -10.67 12.15
C ASP A 193 27.59 -9.35 11.49
N ASN A 194 26.65 -8.59 10.94
CA ASN A 194 26.84 -7.30 10.25
C ASN A 194 27.73 -7.38 8.99
N GLN A 195 27.88 -8.56 8.37
CA GLN A 195 28.68 -8.69 7.15
C GLN A 195 27.93 -8.36 5.86
N GLY A 196 26.60 -8.31 5.89
CA GLY A 196 25.81 -8.09 4.68
C GLY A 196 24.32 -8.00 4.93
N VAL A 197 23.60 -7.85 3.82
CA VAL A 197 22.15 -7.63 3.81
C VAL A 197 21.48 -8.49 2.74
N PHE A 198 20.26 -8.94 3.02
CA PHE A 198 19.33 -9.43 2.00
C PHE A 198 18.57 -8.24 1.42
N TYR A 199 18.39 -8.24 0.10
CA TYR A 199 17.64 -7.21 -0.61
C TYR A 199 17.07 -7.76 -1.93
N SER A 200 16.02 -7.12 -2.44
CA SER A 200 15.42 -7.48 -3.72
C SER A 200 16.02 -6.65 -4.86
N ARG A 201 16.20 -7.27 -6.03
CA ARG A 201 16.80 -6.65 -7.21
C ARG A 201 16.08 -7.09 -8.47
N PHE A 202 15.95 -6.17 -9.41
CA PHE A 202 15.42 -6.44 -10.73
C PHE A 202 16.52 -6.53 -11.80
N PRO A 203 16.38 -7.42 -12.81
CA PRO A 203 17.36 -7.59 -13.86
C PRO A 203 17.30 -6.46 -14.90
N VAL A 204 18.44 -6.27 -15.58
CA VAL A 204 18.55 -5.39 -16.76
C VAL A 204 18.50 -6.25 -18.02
N GLU A 205 17.57 -5.95 -18.91
CA GLU A 205 17.41 -6.60 -20.22
C GLU A 205 17.46 -5.55 -21.32
N ASP A 206 18.21 -5.80 -22.39
CA ASP A 206 18.42 -4.86 -23.51
C ASP A 206 18.87 -3.43 -23.14
N GLY A 207 19.50 -3.29 -21.96
CA GLY A 207 20.00 -2.02 -21.45
C GLY A 207 19.01 -1.25 -20.57
N GLU A 208 17.82 -1.80 -20.34
CA GLU A 208 16.77 -1.22 -19.50
C GLU A 208 16.47 -2.11 -18.29
N VAL A 209 16.17 -1.48 -17.16
CA VAL A 209 15.89 -2.21 -15.92
C VAL A 209 14.46 -2.73 -15.99
N THR A 210 14.29 -4.03 -16.19
CA THR A 210 12.97 -4.65 -16.14
C THR A 210 12.40 -4.51 -14.75
N SER A 211 11.11 -4.67 -14.61
CA SER A 211 10.41 -4.67 -13.31
C SER A 211 9.79 -5.99 -12.90
N THR A 212 10.04 -6.98 -13.74
CA THR A 212 9.55 -8.33 -13.58
C THR A 212 10.77 -9.17 -13.27
N ASN A 213 10.56 -10.42 -12.90
CA ASN A 213 11.62 -11.31 -12.45
C ASN A 213 12.37 -10.68 -11.27
N ASN A 214 11.64 -10.17 -10.27
CA ASN A 214 12.25 -9.79 -9.00
C ASN A 214 13.07 -10.97 -8.47
N LYS A 215 14.24 -10.68 -7.91
CA LYS A 215 15.14 -11.69 -7.35
C LYS A 215 15.61 -11.26 -5.98
N LEU A 216 15.69 -12.22 -5.06
CA LEU A 216 16.27 -11.99 -3.75
C LEU A 216 17.77 -12.26 -3.80
N TYR A 217 18.57 -11.28 -3.37
CA TYR A 217 20.02 -11.36 -3.32
C TYR A 217 20.53 -11.16 -1.89
N TYR A 218 21.75 -11.64 -1.64
CA TYR A 218 22.55 -11.25 -0.49
C TYR A 218 23.76 -10.44 -0.95
N HIS A 219 23.88 -9.22 -0.44
CA HIS A 219 25.00 -8.34 -0.65
C HIS A 219 25.96 -8.39 0.54
N LYS A 220 27.25 -8.61 0.29
CA LYS A 220 28.29 -8.55 1.32
C LYS A 220 28.94 -7.16 1.32
N ILE A 221 28.98 -6.52 2.49
CA ILE A 221 29.58 -5.19 2.65
C ILE A 221 31.05 -5.20 2.20
N GLY A 222 31.42 -4.17 1.44
CA GLY A 222 32.75 -3.99 0.86
C GLY A 222 33.02 -4.80 -0.41
N THR A 223 31.99 -5.39 -1.03
CA THR A 223 32.10 -6.08 -2.34
C THR A 223 31.32 -5.34 -3.43
N ASN A 224 31.56 -5.64 -4.70
CA ASN A 224 30.75 -5.05 -5.78
C ASN A 224 29.39 -5.75 -5.89
N GLN A 225 28.34 -5.03 -6.29
CA GLN A 225 27.00 -5.60 -6.52
C GLN A 225 26.99 -6.80 -7.50
N SER A 226 27.98 -6.89 -8.41
CA SER A 226 28.12 -8.04 -9.32
C SER A 226 28.52 -9.34 -8.62
N GLU A 227 28.98 -9.27 -7.37
CA GLU A 227 29.42 -10.41 -6.55
C GLU A 227 28.29 -10.94 -5.64
N ASP A 228 27.12 -10.29 -5.67
CA ASP A 228 25.98 -10.65 -4.83
C ASP A 228 25.50 -12.08 -5.08
N VAL A 229 25.16 -12.77 -4.00
CA VAL A 229 24.72 -14.17 -4.04
C VAL A 229 23.22 -14.22 -4.29
N LEU A 230 22.80 -14.83 -5.40
CA LEU A 230 21.38 -15.10 -5.67
C LEU A 230 20.81 -16.09 -4.65
N ILE A 231 19.71 -15.70 -3.99
CA ILE A 231 19.05 -16.48 -2.94
C ILE A 231 17.80 -17.18 -3.49
N LEU A 232 16.95 -16.44 -4.19
CA LEU A 232 15.68 -16.97 -4.71
C LEU A 232 15.26 -16.23 -5.97
N GLU A 233 14.72 -16.96 -6.95
CA GLU A 233 14.11 -16.43 -8.18
C GLU A 233 12.98 -17.35 -8.65
N PHE A 234 12.01 -16.78 -9.36
CA PHE A 234 10.89 -17.53 -9.97
C PHE A 234 10.76 -17.18 -11.46
N PRO A 235 11.62 -17.70 -12.36
CA PRO A 235 11.60 -17.32 -13.79
C PRO A 235 10.29 -17.64 -14.51
N MET A 236 9.53 -18.63 -14.01
CA MET A 236 8.22 -19.00 -14.55
C MET A 236 7.08 -18.13 -14.02
N ASN A 237 7.33 -17.34 -12.97
CA ASN A 237 6.37 -16.42 -12.36
C ASN A 237 7.00 -15.01 -12.31
N PRO A 238 7.21 -14.36 -13.46
CA PRO A 238 7.93 -13.09 -13.56
C PRO A 238 7.27 -11.94 -12.79
N LYS A 239 6.01 -12.08 -12.36
CA LYS A 239 5.28 -11.05 -11.62
C LYS A 239 5.48 -11.12 -10.10
N TRP A 240 6.01 -12.23 -9.58
CA TRP A 240 6.15 -12.39 -8.14
C TRP A 240 7.21 -11.45 -7.57
N SER A 241 6.85 -10.75 -6.49
CA SER A 241 7.75 -9.94 -5.67
C SER A 241 8.22 -10.73 -4.45
N MET A 242 9.38 -10.35 -3.91
CA MET A 242 9.96 -11.00 -2.75
C MET A 242 10.56 -9.99 -1.78
N ALA A 243 10.26 -10.19 -0.50
CA ALA A 243 10.88 -9.52 0.63
C ALA A 243 11.48 -10.59 1.55
N ALA A 244 12.49 -10.23 2.33
CA ALA A 244 13.08 -11.17 3.28
C ALA A 244 13.47 -10.50 4.59
N GLU A 245 13.31 -11.24 5.67
CA GLU A 245 13.61 -10.82 7.03
C GLU A 245 14.44 -11.90 7.75
N VAL A 246 15.56 -11.49 8.35
CA VAL A 246 16.34 -12.32 9.28
C VAL A 246 15.66 -12.33 10.63
N THR A 247 15.43 -13.52 11.20
CA THR A 247 14.72 -13.67 12.47
C THR A 247 15.45 -13.01 13.65
N ASP A 248 14.71 -12.68 14.71
CA ASP A 248 15.22 -12.04 15.93
C ASP A 248 16.43 -12.78 16.56
N ASP A 249 16.50 -14.10 16.41
CA ASP A 249 17.61 -14.91 16.91
C ASP A 249 18.77 -15.09 15.91
N GLY A 250 18.63 -14.52 14.71
CA GLY A 250 19.63 -14.52 13.63
C GLY A 250 19.85 -15.86 12.95
N LYS A 251 19.00 -16.86 13.20
CA LYS A 251 19.21 -18.25 12.76
C LYS A 251 18.43 -18.64 11.52
N TYR A 252 17.44 -17.85 11.11
CA TYR A 252 16.63 -18.14 9.95
C TYR A 252 16.44 -16.89 9.10
N LEU A 253 16.21 -17.13 7.81
CA LEU A 253 15.72 -16.14 6.86
C LEU A 253 14.27 -16.52 6.54
N VAL A 254 13.34 -15.62 6.81
CA VAL A 254 11.96 -15.69 6.34
C VAL A 254 11.88 -14.94 5.02
N ILE A 255 11.30 -15.55 4.00
CA ILE A 255 11.13 -14.95 2.68
C ILE A 255 9.63 -14.95 2.39
N ILE A 256 9.08 -13.76 2.19
CA ILE A 256 7.71 -13.55 1.74
C ILE A 256 7.76 -13.45 0.22
N VAL A 257 6.92 -14.23 -0.45
CA VAL A 257 6.77 -14.19 -1.92
C VAL A 257 5.32 -13.88 -2.21
N ALA A 258 5.05 -12.87 -3.03
CA ALA A 258 3.69 -12.41 -3.28
C ALA A 258 3.45 -12.16 -4.77
N ASP A 259 2.21 -12.34 -5.22
CA ASP A 259 1.74 -11.88 -6.55
C ASP A 259 0.85 -10.63 -6.44
N ASN A 260 0.39 -10.31 -5.22
CA ASN A 260 -0.44 -9.15 -4.89
C ASN A 260 -0.30 -8.84 -3.38
N ALA A 261 -0.89 -7.73 -2.91
CA ALA A 261 -0.80 -7.25 -1.52
C ALA A 261 -1.51 -8.14 -0.49
N GLN A 262 -2.43 -8.99 -0.92
CA GLN A 262 -3.41 -9.61 -0.03
C GLN A 262 -2.96 -10.98 0.47
N ASP A 263 -2.25 -11.72 -0.36
CA ASP A 263 -1.89 -13.11 -0.11
C ASP A 263 -0.42 -13.36 -0.45
N ASN A 264 0.23 -14.22 0.34
CA ASN A 264 1.65 -14.52 0.16
C ASN A 264 1.97 -16.00 0.43
N ALA A 265 2.99 -16.45 -0.28
CA ALA A 265 3.74 -17.65 0.03
C ALA A 265 4.86 -17.32 1.04
N LEU A 266 5.28 -18.35 1.77
CA LEU A 266 6.32 -18.28 2.80
C LEU A 266 7.40 -19.30 2.48
N TYR A 267 8.64 -18.85 2.41
CA TYR A 267 9.82 -19.69 2.30
C TYR A 267 10.75 -19.41 3.48
N ILE A 268 11.49 -20.43 3.93
CA ILE A 268 12.41 -20.31 5.05
C ILE A 268 13.74 -20.95 4.70
N ALA A 269 14.84 -20.32 5.11
CA ALA A 269 16.18 -20.92 5.07
C ALA A 269 16.85 -20.84 6.44
N LYS A 270 17.62 -21.87 6.81
CA LYS A 270 18.49 -21.83 7.99
C LYS A 270 19.77 -21.05 7.68
N LEU A 271 20.20 -20.21 8.61
CA LEU A 271 21.44 -19.45 8.56
C LEU A 271 22.51 -20.16 9.41
N ASP A 272 23.52 -20.76 8.75
CA ASP A 272 24.68 -21.36 9.43
C ASP A 272 25.80 -20.32 9.58
N GLY A 273 25.72 -19.54 10.66
CA GLY A 273 26.82 -18.69 11.11
C GLY A 273 27.39 -17.75 10.04
N SER A 274 26.53 -16.95 9.40
CA SER A 274 26.82 -15.90 8.40
C SER A 274 27.35 -16.31 7.03
N ARG A 275 27.52 -17.61 6.75
CA ARG A 275 28.09 -18.03 5.46
C ARG A 275 27.01 -18.13 4.39
N ILE A 276 26.65 -16.99 3.81
CA ILE A 276 25.88 -16.95 2.57
C ILE A 276 26.85 -17.08 1.41
N LEU A 277 26.91 -18.28 0.84
CA LEU A 277 27.82 -18.66 -0.25
C LEU A 277 27.01 -19.08 -1.48
N PRO A 278 27.63 -19.07 -2.68
CA PRO A 278 27.00 -19.64 -3.87
C PRO A 278 26.46 -21.05 -3.60
N GLY A 279 25.18 -21.27 -3.93
CA GLY A 279 24.46 -22.52 -3.65
C GLY A 279 23.59 -22.50 -2.39
N PHE A 280 23.54 -21.38 -1.65
CA PHE A 280 22.64 -21.19 -0.49
C PHE A 280 21.15 -21.35 -0.85
N ASN A 281 20.78 -21.03 -2.09
CA ASN A 281 19.44 -21.23 -2.64
C ASN A 281 18.91 -22.68 -2.48
N ASN A 282 19.78 -23.69 -2.45
CA ASN A 282 19.38 -25.09 -2.22
C ASN A 282 18.87 -25.35 -0.78
N SER A 283 19.09 -24.43 0.14
CA SER A 283 18.66 -24.50 1.54
C SER A 283 17.33 -23.80 1.80
N VAL A 284 16.77 -23.13 0.78
CA VAL A 284 15.48 -22.43 0.88
C VAL A 284 14.35 -23.45 0.74
N VAL A 285 13.48 -23.52 1.73
CA VAL A 285 12.38 -24.49 1.81
C VAL A 285 11.04 -23.76 1.77
N PRO A 286 10.10 -24.14 0.88
CA PRO A 286 8.73 -23.65 0.93
C PRO A 286 8.04 -24.14 2.20
N VAL A 287 7.45 -23.20 2.93
CA VAL A 287 6.50 -23.47 4.01
C VAL A 287 5.10 -23.34 3.41
N ILE A 288 4.68 -22.14 2.99
CA ILE A 288 3.42 -21.94 2.28
C ILE A 288 3.75 -21.67 0.82
N GLU A 289 3.19 -22.43 -0.12
CA GLU A 289 3.51 -22.29 -1.56
C GLU A 289 2.54 -21.36 -2.32
N SER A 290 1.32 -21.20 -1.82
CA SER A 290 0.29 -20.44 -2.53
C SER A 290 0.43 -18.95 -2.24
N VAL A 291 0.56 -18.15 -3.30
CA VAL A 291 0.49 -16.68 -3.27
C VAL A 291 -0.94 -16.14 -3.43
N HIS A 292 -1.96 -17.01 -3.32
CA HIS A 292 -3.37 -16.69 -3.60
C HIS A 292 -4.35 -17.36 -2.62
N GLU A 293 -3.87 -17.71 -1.43
CA GLU A 293 -4.68 -18.42 -0.44
C GLU A 293 -5.02 -17.58 0.79
N ALA A 294 -4.01 -16.92 1.37
CA ALA A 294 -4.12 -16.11 2.57
C ALA A 294 -2.85 -15.26 2.75
N SER A 295 -2.93 -14.25 3.63
CA SER A 295 -1.76 -13.56 4.16
C SER A 295 -1.14 -14.33 5.32
N TYR A 296 0.17 -14.21 5.47
CA TYR A 296 0.96 -14.71 6.58
C TYR A 296 2.11 -13.74 6.88
N ASP A 297 1.93 -12.94 7.94
CA ASP A 297 2.88 -11.93 8.37
C ASP A 297 3.67 -12.45 9.56
N TYR A 298 5.00 -12.49 9.43
CA TYR A 298 5.89 -13.00 10.47
C TYR A 298 5.88 -12.06 11.69
N ILE A 299 5.73 -12.64 12.90
CA ILE A 299 5.75 -11.89 14.16
C ILE A 299 7.08 -12.06 14.87
N THR A 300 7.45 -13.31 15.16
CA THR A 300 8.67 -13.72 15.87
C THR A 300 8.81 -15.24 15.88
N ASN A 301 9.90 -15.77 16.42
CA ASN A 301 10.13 -17.20 16.61
C ASN A 301 10.68 -17.57 17.99
N PHE A 302 10.22 -18.70 18.52
CA PHE A 302 10.80 -19.38 19.68
C PHE A 302 11.55 -20.61 19.18
N ASN A 303 12.84 -20.45 18.88
CA ASN A 303 13.64 -21.45 18.17
C ASN A 303 13.02 -21.80 16.81
N SER A 304 12.55 -23.03 16.59
CA SER A 304 11.91 -23.45 15.35
C SER A 304 10.40 -23.17 15.30
N VAL A 305 9.80 -22.65 16.38
CA VAL A 305 8.35 -22.37 16.42
C VAL A 305 8.09 -20.91 16.08
N PHE A 306 7.61 -20.67 14.87
CA PHE A 306 7.37 -19.35 14.30
C PHE A 306 5.92 -18.93 14.53
N LEU A 307 5.70 -17.65 14.82
CA LEU A 307 4.38 -17.06 14.95
C LEU A 307 4.05 -16.18 13.75
N PHE A 308 2.82 -16.28 13.26
CA PHE A 308 2.34 -15.49 12.13
C PHE A 308 0.96 -14.90 12.43
N VAL A 309 0.71 -13.65 12.03
CA VAL A 309 -0.65 -13.15 11.78
C VAL A 309 -1.11 -13.73 10.44
N THR A 310 -2.33 -14.23 10.37
CA THR A 310 -2.88 -14.77 9.12
C THR A 310 -4.37 -14.54 9.01
N ASN A 311 -4.83 -14.22 7.80
CA ASN A 311 -6.25 -14.18 7.45
C ASN A 311 -6.79 -15.56 7.00
N LYS A 312 -5.97 -16.62 7.02
CA LYS A 312 -6.35 -17.94 6.51
C LYS A 312 -7.60 -18.51 7.19
N ASP A 313 -8.63 -18.71 6.38
CA ASP A 313 -9.95 -19.24 6.79
C ASP A 313 -10.62 -18.41 7.91
N THR A 314 -10.34 -17.10 7.95
CA THR A 314 -10.88 -16.13 8.92
C THR A 314 -11.29 -14.83 8.21
N ASN A 315 -12.18 -14.05 8.80
CA ASN A 315 -12.51 -12.71 8.32
C ASN A 315 -11.62 -11.64 8.96
N ASN A 316 -11.30 -11.81 10.24
CA ASN A 316 -10.69 -10.78 11.09
C ASN A 316 -9.26 -11.13 11.53
N ALA A 317 -8.62 -12.07 10.84
CA ALA A 317 -7.28 -12.61 11.12
C ALA A 317 -7.12 -13.24 12.52
N ARG A 318 -6.01 -13.98 12.68
CA ARG A 318 -5.65 -14.69 13.91
C ARG A 318 -4.14 -14.85 14.01
N VAL A 319 -3.63 -15.27 15.17
CA VAL A 319 -2.24 -15.69 15.31
C VAL A 319 -2.13 -17.21 15.34
N ILE A 320 -1.29 -17.76 14.48
CA ILE A 320 -0.94 -19.18 14.44
C ILE A 320 0.54 -19.40 14.76
N SER A 321 0.89 -20.65 15.08
CA SER A 321 2.28 -21.10 15.13
C SER A 321 2.56 -22.25 14.18
N ILE A 322 3.79 -22.29 13.66
CA ILE A 322 4.33 -23.33 12.76
C ILE A 322 5.71 -23.75 13.27
N ASP A 323 5.94 -25.06 13.40
CA ASP A 323 7.26 -25.62 13.71
C ASP A 323 8.05 -25.88 12.43
N VAL A 324 8.91 -24.93 12.05
CA VAL A 324 9.55 -24.88 10.73
C VAL A 324 10.61 -25.95 10.54
N ASP A 325 11.21 -26.45 11.64
CA ASP A 325 12.18 -27.54 11.57
C ASP A 325 11.53 -28.84 11.11
N LYS A 326 10.31 -29.12 11.57
CA LYS A 326 9.54 -30.27 11.08
C LYS A 326 9.18 -30.13 9.60
N VAL A 327 8.89 -28.90 9.15
CA VAL A 327 8.62 -28.63 7.73
C VAL A 327 9.87 -28.89 6.90
N ILE A 328 11.02 -28.36 7.32
CA ILE A 328 12.31 -28.57 6.67
C ILE A 328 12.69 -30.05 6.63
N GLU A 329 12.58 -30.77 7.75
CA GLU A 329 12.89 -32.21 7.82
C GLU A 329 11.98 -33.02 6.89
N SER A 330 10.69 -32.73 6.86
CA SER A 330 9.73 -33.36 5.95
C SER A 330 10.06 -33.09 4.49
N TYR A 331 10.36 -31.84 4.14
CA TYR A 331 10.74 -31.43 2.78
C TYR A 331 12.01 -32.17 2.32
N MET A 332 13.05 -32.17 3.15
CA MET A 332 14.32 -32.82 2.84
C MET A 332 14.21 -34.36 2.74
N ALA A 333 13.22 -34.96 3.40
CA ALA A 333 12.89 -36.38 3.30
C ALA A 333 12.03 -36.74 2.08
N GLY A 334 11.67 -35.77 1.22
CA GLY A 334 10.75 -35.98 0.09
C GLY A 334 9.29 -36.19 0.52
N GLY A 335 8.93 -35.71 1.71
CA GLY A 335 7.57 -35.74 2.23
C GLY A 335 6.60 -34.89 1.40
N PRO A 336 5.29 -35.12 1.53
CA PRO A 336 4.29 -34.38 0.78
C PRO A 336 4.27 -32.90 1.18
N TYR A 337 4.30 -32.04 0.17
CA TYR A 337 4.09 -30.59 0.30
C TYR A 337 2.70 -30.27 0.90
N GLY A 338 2.61 -29.21 1.72
CA GLY A 338 1.34 -28.58 2.08
C GLY A 338 0.54 -29.16 3.26
N LYS A 339 0.99 -30.22 3.94
CA LYS A 339 0.39 -30.63 5.23
C LYS A 339 1.18 -30.08 6.40
N ILE A 340 1.11 -28.77 6.57
CA ILE A 340 1.74 -28.10 7.70
C ILE A 340 0.79 -28.15 8.89
N GLU A 341 1.27 -28.69 10.00
CA GLU A 341 0.56 -28.61 11.27
C GLU A 341 0.66 -27.17 11.77
N GLN A 342 -0.47 -26.47 11.77
CA GLN A 342 -0.62 -25.11 12.30
C GLN A 342 -1.37 -25.17 13.63
N THR A 343 -0.89 -24.46 14.65
CA THR A 343 -1.60 -24.34 15.93
C THR A 343 -2.14 -22.93 16.08
N VAL A 344 -3.44 -22.78 16.37
CA VAL A 344 -4.01 -21.47 16.70
C VAL A 344 -3.51 -21.04 18.07
N VAL A 345 -2.79 -19.93 18.12
CA VAL A 345 -2.26 -19.34 19.36
C VAL A 345 -3.24 -18.30 19.89
N ILE A 346 -3.62 -17.34 19.06
CA ILE A 346 -4.65 -16.34 19.37
C ILE A 346 -5.79 -16.54 18.38
N PRO A 347 -7.01 -16.92 18.83
CA PRO A 347 -8.14 -17.10 17.92
C PRO A 347 -8.62 -15.77 17.35
N GLU A 348 -9.32 -15.85 16.22
CA GLU A 348 -10.02 -14.73 15.59
C GLU A 348 -11.03 -14.09 16.57
N ASP A 349 -11.06 -12.75 16.61
CA ASP A 349 -12.11 -12.00 17.32
C ASP A 349 -13.26 -11.69 16.35
N PRO A 350 -14.52 -12.01 16.69
CA PRO A 350 -15.65 -11.80 15.77
C PRO A 350 -16.05 -10.31 15.62
N THR A 351 -15.49 -9.41 16.42
CA THR A 351 -15.86 -7.99 16.49
C THR A 351 -14.72 -7.03 16.19
N LYS A 352 -13.49 -7.53 16.05
CA LYS A 352 -12.28 -6.72 15.84
C LYS A 352 -11.37 -7.39 14.82
N VAL A 353 -10.84 -6.62 13.89
CA VAL A 353 -9.84 -7.09 12.92
C VAL A 353 -8.47 -7.03 13.59
N LEU A 354 -7.74 -8.13 13.66
CA LEU A 354 -6.33 -8.11 14.07
C LEU A 354 -5.50 -7.55 12.92
N GLU A 355 -4.96 -6.34 13.10
CA GLU A 355 -4.19 -5.62 12.09
C GLU A 355 -2.72 -6.01 12.15
N TRP A 356 -2.14 -6.06 13.35
CA TRP A 356 -0.76 -6.45 13.57
C TRP A 356 -0.56 -7.07 14.95
N ALA A 357 0.52 -7.82 15.10
CA ALA A 357 1.00 -8.33 16.38
C ALA A 357 2.50 -8.04 16.51
N TYR A 358 2.93 -7.57 17.67
CA TYR A 358 4.31 -7.18 17.92
C TYR A 358 4.87 -7.91 19.15
N PRO A 359 6.03 -8.58 19.05
CA PRO A 359 6.63 -9.29 20.17
C PRO A 359 7.28 -8.31 21.16
N ILE A 360 7.05 -8.55 22.45
CA ILE A 360 7.79 -7.93 23.57
C ILE A 360 8.52 -9.05 24.32
N LYS A 361 9.30 -8.74 25.34
CA LYS A 361 10.06 -9.70 26.14
C LYS A 361 9.27 -10.97 26.53
N ASN A 362 9.98 -12.10 26.49
CA ASN A 362 9.46 -13.44 26.81
C ASN A 362 8.34 -13.88 25.84
N ASP A 363 7.20 -14.30 26.38
CA ASP A 363 6.05 -14.84 25.67
C ASP A 363 4.92 -13.79 25.51
N THR A 364 5.24 -12.50 25.60
CA THR A 364 4.24 -11.43 25.58
C THR A 364 4.13 -10.79 24.20
N LEU A 365 2.89 -10.66 23.71
CA LEU A 365 2.56 -9.99 22.45
C LEU A 365 1.71 -8.76 22.72
N LEU A 366 1.96 -7.70 21.97
CA LEU A 366 1.03 -6.60 21.74
C LEU A 366 0.22 -6.89 20.48
N LEU A 367 -1.08 -6.63 20.54
CA LEU A 367 -2.02 -6.83 19.45
C LEU A 367 -2.68 -5.50 19.10
N GLY A 368 -2.48 -5.05 17.87
CA GLY A 368 -3.19 -3.93 17.28
C GLY A 368 -4.46 -4.44 16.62
N TYR A 369 -5.62 -4.07 17.16
CA TYR A 369 -6.91 -4.39 16.57
C TYR A 369 -7.56 -3.15 15.98
N ILE A 370 -8.34 -3.31 14.91
CA ILE A 370 -9.31 -2.31 14.44
C ILE A 370 -10.69 -2.69 14.96
N GLN A 371 -11.36 -1.77 15.65
CA GLN A 371 -12.73 -1.92 16.12
C GLN A 371 -13.53 -0.66 15.82
N ASP A 372 -14.49 -0.74 14.89
CA ASP A 372 -15.23 0.42 14.39
C ASP A 372 -14.29 1.57 13.98
N VAL A 373 -13.33 1.27 13.10
CA VAL A 373 -12.42 2.25 12.48
C VAL A 373 -11.55 3.03 13.47
N LYS A 374 -11.17 2.40 14.59
CA LYS A 374 -10.18 2.94 15.53
C LYS A 374 -9.37 1.78 16.07
N ASN A 375 -8.13 2.05 16.47
CA ASN A 375 -7.35 1.00 17.08
C ASN A 375 -7.77 0.72 18.53
N THR A 376 -7.54 -0.52 18.95
CA THR A 376 -7.41 -0.89 20.36
C THR A 376 -6.11 -1.66 20.52
N LEU A 377 -5.34 -1.33 21.56
CA LEU A 377 -4.09 -2.01 21.88
C LEU A 377 -4.32 -2.98 23.02
N GLU A 378 -4.03 -4.26 22.78
CA GLU A 378 -4.14 -5.31 23.79
C GLU A 378 -2.78 -5.99 24.01
N MET A 379 -2.52 -6.37 25.25
CA MET A 379 -1.36 -7.16 25.65
C MET A 379 -1.83 -8.54 26.09
N VAL A 380 -1.11 -9.57 25.65
CA VAL A 380 -1.40 -10.97 25.96
C VAL A 380 -0.12 -11.76 26.17
N SER A 381 -0.12 -12.70 27.11
CA SER A 381 0.93 -13.72 27.22
C SER A 381 0.48 -14.98 26.50
N ILE A 382 1.35 -15.54 25.64
CA ILE A 382 1.09 -16.75 24.85
C ILE A 382 0.78 -17.94 25.77
N GLY A 383 1.44 -18.03 26.93
CA GLY A 383 1.16 -19.07 27.92
C GLY A 383 -0.22 -18.96 28.58
N ASN A 384 -0.88 -17.81 28.50
CA ASN A 384 -2.22 -17.58 29.04
C ASN A 384 -3.03 -16.57 28.22
N VAL A 385 -3.40 -16.95 27.00
CA VAL A 385 -4.10 -16.08 26.05
C VAL A 385 -5.48 -15.59 26.52
N SER A 386 -6.04 -16.20 27.56
CA SER A 386 -7.31 -15.80 28.17
C SER A 386 -7.20 -14.52 29.00
N LYS A 387 -6.01 -14.20 29.51
CA LYS A 387 -5.75 -12.97 30.27
C LYS A 387 -5.23 -11.90 29.32
N ARG A 388 -6.07 -10.90 29.06
CA ARG A 388 -5.74 -9.75 28.22
C ARG A 388 -5.77 -8.47 29.05
N THR A 389 -4.82 -7.58 28.77
CA THR A 389 -4.80 -6.22 29.33
C THR A 389 -4.96 -5.25 28.16
N THR A 390 -5.93 -4.33 28.24
CA THR A 390 -6.18 -3.34 27.18
C THR A 390 -5.62 -1.99 27.60
N PHE A 391 -4.87 -1.35 26.70
CA PHE A 391 -4.50 0.05 26.88
C PHE A 391 -5.64 0.96 26.40
N THR A 392 -6.09 1.88 27.26
CA THR A 392 -7.15 2.83 26.89
C THR A 392 -6.53 4.00 26.13
N LEU A 393 -6.83 4.10 24.83
CA LEU A 393 -6.38 5.23 24.02
C LEU A 393 -7.04 6.54 24.47
N PRO A 394 -6.34 7.70 24.36
CA PRO A 394 -6.88 8.98 24.79
C PRO A 394 -8.15 9.41 24.05
N GLU A 395 -8.28 9.02 22.78
CA GLU A 395 -9.40 9.31 21.90
C GLU A 395 -9.45 8.30 20.74
N HIS A 396 -10.42 8.45 19.83
CA HIS A 396 -10.47 7.66 18.60
C HIS A 396 -9.24 7.98 17.74
N GLY A 397 -8.40 6.99 17.50
CA GLY A 397 -7.12 7.19 16.84
C GLY A 397 -6.57 5.92 16.23
N HIS A 398 -5.36 6.07 15.72
CA HIS A 398 -4.55 5.06 15.06
C HIS A 398 -3.23 4.86 15.81
N ILE A 399 -2.77 3.62 15.88
CA ILE A 399 -1.41 3.27 16.30
C ILE A 399 -0.72 2.66 15.10
N GLY A 400 0.03 3.50 14.37
CA GLY A 400 0.70 3.07 13.13
C GLY A 400 2.01 2.35 13.37
N ASP A 401 2.71 2.69 14.45
CA ASP A 401 4.07 2.19 14.67
C ASP A 401 4.24 1.71 16.12
N VAL A 402 4.97 0.62 16.28
CA VAL A 402 5.51 0.11 17.54
C VAL A 402 6.99 -0.19 17.36
N ALA A 403 7.80 0.19 18.33
CA ALA A 403 9.23 -0.10 18.36
C ALA A 403 9.65 -0.56 19.74
N GLY A 404 10.39 -1.66 19.82
CA GLY A 404 10.94 -2.17 21.06
C GLY A 404 12.33 -2.77 20.83
N SER A 405 12.82 -3.48 21.83
CA SER A 405 14.11 -4.18 21.76
C SER A 405 13.89 -5.64 22.08
N TYR A 406 12.93 -6.26 21.40
CA TYR A 406 12.70 -7.69 21.52
C TYR A 406 13.97 -8.47 21.15
N PRO A 407 14.32 -9.55 21.87
CA PRO A 407 13.73 -10.07 23.12
C PRO A 407 14.32 -9.47 24.41
N GLU A 408 15.24 -8.52 24.29
CA GLU A 408 16.08 -8.01 25.38
C GLU A 408 15.32 -7.19 26.43
N SER A 409 14.33 -6.40 26.01
CA SER A 409 13.66 -5.39 26.83
C SER A 409 12.15 -5.54 26.89
N ASP A 410 11.58 -5.24 28.07
CA ASP A 410 10.14 -5.05 28.29
C ASP A 410 9.69 -3.60 28.07
N GLU A 411 10.62 -2.73 27.70
CA GLU A 411 10.36 -1.37 27.25
C GLU A 411 10.06 -1.33 25.75
N PHE A 412 9.03 -0.59 25.40
CA PHE A 412 8.65 -0.33 24.02
C PHE A 412 8.05 1.07 23.88
N PHE A 413 7.96 1.50 22.63
CA PHE A 413 7.37 2.75 22.22
C PHE A 413 6.28 2.48 21.22
N PHE A 414 5.23 3.30 21.24
CA PHE A 414 4.26 3.31 20.17
C PHE A 414 3.85 4.74 19.84
N LYS A 415 3.50 4.98 18.58
CA LYS A 415 3.07 6.27 18.09
C LYS A 415 1.55 6.27 17.94
N PHE A 416 0.89 7.09 18.74
CA PHE A 416 -0.55 7.32 18.63
C PHE A 416 -0.83 8.60 17.85
N GLN A 417 -1.75 8.52 16.90
CA GLN A 417 -2.25 9.65 16.12
C GLN A 417 -3.78 9.67 16.10
N SER A 418 -4.36 10.82 15.82
CA SER A 418 -5.79 10.99 15.57
C SER A 418 -6.00 12.13 14.59
N PHE A 419 -7.24 12.40 14.18
CA PHE A 419 -7.53 13.61 13.39
C PHE A 419 -7.11 14.93 14.08
N LEU A 420 -7.00 14.95 15.42
CA LEU A 420 -6.67 16.14 16.20
C LEU A 420 -5.29 16.07 16.85
N ASN A 421 -4.65 14.90 16.84
CA ASN A 421 -3.34 14.67 17.43
C ASN A 421 -2.30 14.33 16.33
N PRO A 422 -1.33 15.23 16.05
CA PRO A 422 -0.31 15.01 15.02
C PRO A 422 0.66 13.86 15.31
N GLY A 423 0.71 13.38 16.55
CA GLY A 423 1.55 12.27 16.94
C GLY A 423 2.04 12.40 18.37
N THR A 424 1.66 11.45 19.22
CA THR A 424 2.22 11.27 20.55
C THR A 424 2.96 9.95 20.59
N ILE A 425 4.26 10.00 20.87
CA ILE A 425 5.06 8.82 21.17
C ILE A 425 4.92 8.54 22.67
N TYR A 426 4.39 7.37 22.99
CA TYR A 426 4.36 6.84 24.34
C TYR A 426 5.58 5.95 24.56
N ARG A 427 6.20 6.06 25.73
CA ARG A 427 7.17 5.09 26.25
C ARG A 427 6.46 4.24 27.28
N CYS A 428 6.52 2.93 27.12
CA CYS A 428 5.83 1.97 27.96
C CYS A 428 6.80 0.94 28.50
N LYS A 429 6.51 0.45 29.70
CA LYS A 429 7.10 -0.76 30.26
C LYS A 429 5.98 -1.70 30.71
N ILE A 430 6.25 -2.99 30.66
CA ILE A 430 5.33 -3.99 31.15
C ILE A 430 5.70 -4.35 32.59
N GLN A 431 4.85 -3.99 33.55
CA GLN A 431 5.03 -4.33 34.95
C GLN A 431 3.79 -5.10 35.44
N ASN A 432 3.99 -6.31 35.97
CA ASN A 432 2.90 -7.15 36.50
C ASN A 432 1.74 -7.42 35.52
N GLN A 433 2.02 -7.51 34.21
CA GLN A 433 1.00 -7.64 33.14
C GLN A 433 0.08 -6.41 33.04
N GLU A 434 0.58 -5.24 33.41
CA GLU A 434 -0.04 -3.94 33.21
C GLU A 434 0.87 -3.01 32.39
N PHE A 435 0.24 -2.07 31.67
CA PHE A 435 0.93 -1.02 30.93
C PHE A 435 1.35 0.10 31.90
N ASP A 436 2.65 0.34 32.03
CA ASP A 436 3.19 1.55 32.65
C ASP A 436 3.69 2.49 31.54
N CYS A 437 2.81 3.38 31.08
CA CYS A 437 3.06 4.25 29.93
C CYS A 437 3.08 5.73 30.29
N GLN A 438 4.02 6.45 29.72
CA GLN A 438 4.13 7.91 29.81
C GLN A 438 4.38 8.53 28.44
N VAL A 439 3.98 9.78 28.26
CA VAL A 439 4.31 10.53 27.04
C VAL A 439 5.82 10.75 27.00
N TYR A 440 6.46 10.27 25.94
CA TYR A 440 7.89 10.47 25.69
C TYR A 440 8.12 11.73 24.84
N LYS A 441 7.45 11.82 23.69
CA LYS A 441 7.56 12.97 22.78
C LYS A 441 6.20 13.22 22.14
N GLN A 442 5.87 14.48 21.89
CA GLN A 442 4.60 14.87 21.28
C GLN A 442 4.85 15.93 20.21
N ALA A 443 4.37 15.67 19.00
CA ALA A 443 4.31 16.66 17.93
C ALA A 443 3.31 17.76 18.31
N LYS A 444 3.64 19.02 18.02
CA LYS A 444 2.79 20.17 18.36
C LYS A 444 2.54 21.04 17.14
N ALA A 445 1.35 20.92 16.58
CA ALA A 445 0.86 21.83 15.56
C ALA A 445 0.28 23.09 16.23
N GLU A 446 1.14 24.06 16.56
CA GLU A 446 0.81 25.28 17.35
C GLU A 446 -0.39 26.08 16.81
N ARG A 447 -0.69 25.97 15.50
CA ARG A 447 -1.81 26.68 14.85
C ARG A 447 -3.12 25.89 14.81
N ALA A 448 -3.09 24.58 15.03
CA ALA A 448 -4.25 23.70 14.99
C ALA A 448 -4.64 23.26 16.42
N ASP A 449 -5.20 24.18 17.20
CA ASP A 449 -5.65 23.89 18.57
C ASP A 449 -6.81 22.87 18.55
N PRO A 450 -6.62 21.65 19.09
CA PRO A 450 -7.61 20.58 19.05
C PRO A 450 -8.93 20.96 19.75
N GLN A 451 -8.92 21.89 20.71
CA GLN A 451 -10.12 22.30 21.44
C GLN A 451 -11.15 23.05 20.58
N LYS A 452 -10.72 23.55 19.41
CA LYS A 452 -11.58 24.24 18.44
C LYS A 452 -12.41 23.28 17.59
N PHE A 453 -12.09 22.00 17.59
CA PHE A 453 -12.66 21.01 16.70
C PHE A 453 -13.55 20.01 17.44
N VAL A 454 -14.43 19.37 16.69
CA VAL A 454 -15.25 18.24 17.11
C VAL A 454 -15.10 17.16 16.05
N VAL A 455 -14.77 15.95 16.49
CA VAL A 455 -14.78 14.74 15.67
C VAL A 455 -15.98 13.91 16.10
N GLN A 456 -16.81 13.51 15.14
CA GLN A 456 -17.95 12.63 15.38
C GLN A 456 -17.86 11.42 14.46
N GLN A 457 -18.04 10.23 15.01
CA GLN A 457 -18.31 9.05 14.21
C GLN A 457 -19.82 8.90 14.04
N LYS A 458 -20.25 8.69 12.80
CA LYS A 458 -21.63 8.43 12.43
C LYS A 458 -21.70 7.14 11.62
N PHE A 459 -22.83 6.46 11.70
CA PHE A 459 -23.15 5.35 10.83
C PHE A 459 -24.34 5.74 9.96
N PHE A 460 -24.17 5.65 8.65
CA PHE A 460 -25.24 5.90 7.69
C PHE A 460 -25.61 4.59 6.99
N LYS A 461 -26.75 4.60 6.30
CA LYS A 461 -27.23 3.45 5.54
C LYS A 461 -26.88 3.61 4.07
N SER A 462 -26.17 2.62 3.52
CA SER A 462 -25.95 2.50 2.08
C SER A 462 -27.25 2.07 1.37
N LYS A 463 -27.20 2.02 0.04
CA LYS A 463 -28.32 1.66 -0.84
C LYS A 463 -28.94 0.30 -0.52
N ASP A 464 -28.13 -0.67 -0.12
CA ASP A 464 -28.56 -2.02 0.26
C ASP A 464 -28.92 -2.16 1.75
N GLY A 465 -28.83 -1.08 2.53
CA GLY A 465 -29.09 -1.08 3.97
C GLY A 465 -27.87 -1.39 4.85
N THR A 466 -26.70 -1.64 4.27
CA THR A 466 -25.44 -1.79 5.00
C THR A 466 -25.15 -0.55 5.85
N SER A 467 -24.69 -0.76 7.07
CA SER A 467 -24.29 0.33 7.97
C SER A 467 -22.84 0.69 7.71
N VAL A 468 -22.57 1.90 7.22
CA VAL A 468 -21.23 2.33 6.84
C VAL A 468 -20.76 3.44 7.80
N PRO A 469 -19.55 3.33 8.40
CA PRO A 469 -18.99 4.38 9.25
C PRO A 469 -18.55 5.60 8.45
N MET A 470 -18.66 6.77 9.08
CA MET A 470 -18.11 8.02 8.59
C MET A 470 -17.68 8.89 9.76
N TYR A 471 -16.46 9.43 9.68
CA TYR A 471 -16.02 10.51 10.55
C TYR A 471 -16.41 11.85 9.97
N ILE A 472 -16.88 12.76 10.84
CA ILE A 472 -17.22 14.14 10.50
C ILE A 472 -16.45 15.06 11.45
N ILE A 473 -15.63 15.94 10.87
CA ILE A 473 -14.80 16.92 11.54
C ILE A 473 -15.34 18.30 11.25
N HIS A 474 -15.60 19.08 12.30
CA HIS A 474 -16.06 20.46 12.16
C HIS A 474 -15.64 21.29 13.38
N ARG A 475 -15.88 22.61 13.33
CA ARG A 475 -15.63 23.47 14.49
C ARG A 475 -16.62 23.25 15.63
N LYS A 476 -16.13 23.38 16.85
CA LYS A 476 -16.94 23.43 18.06
C LYS A 476 -17.92 24.61 17.99
N GLY A 477 -19.19 24.34 18.28
CA GLY A 477 -20.26 25.35 18.20
C GLY A 477 -20.73 25.69 16.78
N ALA A 478 -20.31 24.95 15.75
CA ALA A 478 -20.83 25.12 14.40
C ALA A 478 -22.36 24.88 14.37
N VAL A 479 -23.06 25.70 13.58
CA VAL A 479 -24.50 25.56 13.33
C VAL A 479 -24.70 25.26 11.85
N PHE A 480 -25.35 24.15 11.54
CA PHE A 480 -25.50 23.66 10.18
C PHE A 480 -26.88 24.03 9.61
N ASN A 481 -26.87 24.71 8.48
CA ASN A 481 -28.07 25.18 7.76
C ASN A 481 -28.14 24.64 6.32
N GLY A 482 -27.34 23.61 6.00
CA GLY A 482 -27.28 23.00 4.68
C GLY A 482 -26.45 23.77 3.67
N THR A 483 -25.65 24.78 4.06
CA THR A 483 -24.82 25.57 3.12
C THR A 483 -23.33 25.56 3.42
N THR A 484 -22.92 24.78 4.43
CA THR A 484 -21.52 24.74 4.87
C THR A 484 -20.63 24.11 3.79
N PRO A 485 -19.50 24.73 3.40
CA PRO A 485 -18.52 24.11 2.52
C PRO A 485 -18.07 22.77 3.09
N THR A 486 -18.14 21.70 2.32
CA THR A 486 -17.85 20.35 2.82
C THR A 486 -16.95 19.61 1.86
N ILE A 487 -15.92 18.96 2.40
CA ILE A 487 -15.10 17.99 1.67
C ILE A 487 -15.45 16.60 2.19
N LEU A 488 -15.80 15.69 1.29
CA LEU A 488 -15.98 14.27 1.57
C LEU A 488 -14.87 13.47 0.87
N THR A 489 -14.22 12.57 1.59
CA THR A 489 -13.15 11.69 1.09
C THR A 489 -13.42 10.24 1.45
N GLY A 490 -12.84 9.33 0.68
CA GLY A 490 -12.90 7.87 0.88
C GLY A 490 -11.85 7.17 0.01
N TYR A 491 -11.68 5.86 0.22
CA TYR A 491 -10.77 5.02 -0.57
C TYR A 491 -11.47 3.78 -1.12
N GLY A 492 -11.75 2.77 -0.30
CA GLY A 492 -12.62 1.64 -0.66
C GLY A 492 -12.00 0.62 -1.63
N GLY A 493 -10.86 0.05 -1.27
CA GLY A 493 -10.19 -1.01 -2.04
C GLY A 493 -8.89 -1.45 -1.38
N PHE A 494 -8.29 -2.53 -1.87
CA PHE A 494 -6.97 -3.01 -1.47
C PHE A 494 -6.85 -3.50 -0.04
N SER A 495 -7.98 -3.80 0.62
CA SER A 495 -7.98 -4.10 2.06
C SER A 495 -7.41 -2.97 2.92
N GLU A 496 -7.25 -1.76 2.38
CA GLU A 496 -6.68 -0.61 3.09
C GLU A 496 -7.71 0.05 3.99
N PRO A 497 -7.55 0.03 5.32
CA PRO A 497 -8.47 0.70 6.23
C PRO A 497 -8.17 2.20 6.28
N VAL A 498 -9.19 3.06 6.13
CA VAL A 498 -9.00 4.52 6.26
C VAL A 498 -9.14 4.95 7.73
N LEU A 499 -8.07 4.79 8.49
CA LEU A 499 -8.06 5.04 9.94
C LEU A 499 -7.95 6.54 10.31
N PRO A 500 -8.21 6.90 11.59
CA PRO A 500 -8.13 8.29 12.05
C PRO A 500 -6.70 8.84 12.07
N GLU A 501 -6.26 9.35 10.92
CA GLU A 501 -4.93 9.93 10.76
C GLU A 501 -4.96 11.46 10.74
N TYR A 502 -3.94 12.06 11.38
CA TYR A 502 -3.73 13.50 11.38
C TYR A 502 -3.36 13.99 9.98
N ASP A 503 -4.10 14.98 9.50
CA ASP A 503 -3.73 15.72 8.30
C ASP A 503 -4.10 17.18 8.53
N ILE A 504 -3.07 18.02 8.55
CA ILE A 504 -3.19 19.45 8.79
C ILE A 504 -4.09 20.15 7.76
N MET A 505 -4.20 19.63 6.52
CA MET A 505 -5.13 20.15 5.52
C MET A 505 -6.59 20.04 5.99
N LYS A 506 -6.96 18.94 6.65
CA LYS A 506 -8.34 18.72 7.15
C LYS A 506 -8.70 19.81 8.17
N LEU A 507 -7.79 20.06 9.11
CA LEU A 507 -8.00 21.05 10.18
C LEU A 507 -7.95 22.49 9.65
N PHE A 508 -6.99 22.79 8.76
CA PHE A 508 -6.92 24.07 8.08
C PHE A 508 -8.21 24.35 7.31
N PHE A 509 -8.76 23.37 6.57
CA PHE A 509 -10.00 23.55 5.84
C PHE A 509 -11.17 23.90 6.77
N VAL A 510 -11.33 23.14 7.85
CA VAL A 510 -12.40 23.34 8.84
C VAL A 510 -12.30 24.71 9.53
N GLU A 511 -11.09 25.12 9.92
CA GLU A 511 -10.87 26.39 10.64
C GLU A 511 -10.80 27.62 9.73
N TYR A 512 -10.23 27.51 8.54
CA TYR A 512 -10.12 28.65 7.62
C TYR A 512 -11.42 28.89 6.86
N PHE A 513 -12.05 27.84 6.32
CA PHE A 513 -13.24 27.96 5.45
C PHE A 513 -14.57 27.78 6.17
N HIS A 514 -14.56 27.60 7.49
CA HIS A 514 -15.78 27.27 8.27
C HIS A 514 -16.45 26.01 7.73
N GLY A 515 -15.63 25.08 7.23
CA GLY A 515 -16.09 23.89 6.54
C GLY A 515 -16.34 22.68 7.45
N VAL A 516 -16.83 21.62 6.81
CA VAL A 516 -16.94 20.27 7.35
C VAL A 516 -16.04 19.35 6.55
N PHE A 517 -15.25 18.52 7.22
CA PHE A 517 -14.47 17.47 6.56
C PHE A 517 -15.04 16.11 6.95
N ALA A 518 -15.39 15.28 5.97
CA ALA A 518 -15.99 13.98 6.18
C ALA A 518 -15.14 12.87 5.53
N ILE A 519 -15.00 11.75 6.22
CA ILE A 519 -14.24 10.58 5.79
C ILE A 519 -15.16 9.38 5.85
N ALA A 520 -15.52 8.80 4.71
CA ALA A 520 -16.39 7.63 4.63
C ALA A 520 -15.56 6.35 4.52
N ASN A 521 -15.78 5.43 5.47
CA ASN A 521 -15.11 4.13 5.57
C ASN A 521 -15.91 3.08 4.81
N ILE A 522 -15.91 3.22 3.49
CA ILE A 522 -16.73 2.48 2.53
C ILE A 522 -16.18 1.06 2.28
N ARG A 523 -17.02 0.15 1.76
CA ARG A 523 -16.60 -1.22 1.42
C ARG A 523 -15.47 -1.27 0.40
N GLY A 524 -14.70 -2.35 0.44
CA GLY A 524 -13.44 -2.55 -0.29
C GLY A 524 -12.21 -2.27 0.58
N GLY A 525 -12.34 -1.47 1.64
CA GLY A 525 -11.29 -1.28 2.65
C GLY A 525 -11.22 -2.43 3.67
N GLY A 526 -10.25 -2.35 4.59
CA GLY A 526 -9.99 -3.38 5.61
C GLY A 526 -10.72 -3.20 6.94
N GLU A 527 -11.58 -2.18 7.10
CA GLU A 527 -12.08 -1.75 8.42
C GLU A 527 -12.86 -2.82 9.20
N TYR A 528 -13.49 -3.76 8.49
CA TYR A 528 -14.24 -4.89 9.06
C TYR A 528 -13.78 -6.24 8.49
N GLY A 529 -12.50 -6.33 8.13
CA GLY A 529 -11.84 -7.57 7.72
C GLY A 529 -12.20 -8.00 6.30
N LYS A 530 -11.83 -9.24 5.95
CA LYS A 530 -11.90 -9.79 4.60
C LYS A 530 -13.29 -9.67 3.96
N HIS A 531 -14.36 -9.86 4.73
CA HIS A 531 -15.72 -9.71 4.22
C HIS A 531 -16.02 -8.28 3.73
N TRP A 532 -15.49 -7.25 4.40
CA TRP A 532 -15.69 -5.85 4.00
C TRP A 532 -14.97 -5.52 2.69
N VAL A 533 -13.80 -6.13 2.49
CA VAL A 533 -13.04 -6.10 1.23
C VAL A 533 -13.86 -6.75 0.13
N GLU A 534 -14.22 -8.03 0.31
CA GLU A 534 -14.95 -8.82 -0.69
C GLU A 534 -16.29 -8.18 -1.11
N GLU A 535 -16.97 -7.46 -0.22
CA GLU A 535 -18.23 -6.75 -0.52
C GLU A 535 -18.05 -5.42 -1.27
N GLY A 536 -16.82 -4.95 -1.47
CA GLY A 536 -16.47 -3.77 -2.27
C GLY A 536 -15.40 -4.05 -3.33
N SER A 537 -15.21 -5.32 -3.69
CA SER A 537 -14.29 -5.76 -4.74
C SER A 537 -15.04 -6.52 -5.83
N ARG A 538 -14.39 -6.67 -6.97
CA ARG A 538 -14.77 -7.44 -8.15
C ARG A 538 -16.15 -7.07 -8.66
N PHE A 539 -17.02 -8.06 -8.81
CA PHE A 539 -18.41 -7.89 -9.24
C PHE A 539 -19.27 -7.13 -8.21
N LYS A 540 -18.70 -6.70 -7.10
CA LYS A 540 -19.34 -5.89 -6.07
C LYS A 540 -18.71 -4.49 -5.96
N LYS A 541 -17.79 -4.10 -6.84
CA LYS A 541 -17.13 -2.78 -6.79
C LYS A 541 -18.11 -1.61 -6.81
N GLN A 542 -19.28 -1.78 -7.43
CA GLN A 542 -20.34 -0.75 -7.39
C GLN A 542 -20.83 -0.44 -5.96
N ASN A 543 -20.72 -1.38 -5.01
CA ASN A 543 -21.07 -1.14 -3.61
C ASN A 543 -20.19 -0.03 -2.99
N THR A 544 -18.90 0.03 -3.35
CA THR A 544 -17.98 1.09 -2.92
C THR A 544 -18.49 2.46 -3.36
N PHE A 545 -18.91 2.58 -4.63
CA PHE A 545 -19.45 3.83 -5.17
C PHE A 545 -20.81 4.18 -4.56
N ASP A 546 -21.69 3.19 -4.39
CA ASP A 546 -23.01 3.34 -3.77
C ASP A 546 -22.89 3.77 -2.29
N ASP A 547 -21.93 3.23 -1.54
CA ASP A 547 -21.61 3.62 -0.17
C ASP A 547 -21.19 5.09 -0.11
N PHE A 548 -20.31 5.52 -1.01
CA PHE A 548 -19.80 6.88 -1.05
C PHE A 548 -20.86 7.91 -1.46
N ILE A 549 -21.71 7.55 -2.44
CA ILE A 549 -22.89 8.34 -2.81
C ILE A 549 -23.85 8.46 -1.62
N ALA A 550 -24.11 7.37 -0.90
CA ALA A 550 -24.96 7.40 0.29
C ALA A 550 -24.39 8.26 1.43
N ALA A 551 -23.05 8.32 1.58
CA ALA A 551 -22.39 9.23 2.51
C ALA A 551 -22.65 10.71 2.15
N ALA A 552 -22.50 11.05 0.86
CA ALA A 552 -22.81 12.38 0.35
C ALA A 552 -24.27 12.78 0.60
N GLU A 553 -25.21 11.88 0.28
CA GLU A 553 -26.63 12.12 0.54
C GLU A 553 -26.95 12.22 2.03
N TYR A 554 -26.27 11.46 2.89
CA TYR A 554 -26.40 11.59 4.34
C TYR A 554 -26.00 12.99 4.80
N LEU A 555 -24.85 13.52 4.36
CA LEU A 555 -24.38 14.86 4.74
C LEU A 555 -25.38 15.95 4.32
N ILE A 556 -25.99 15.80 3.15
CA ILE A 556 -27.03 16.72 2.65
C ILE A 556 -28.31 16.59 3.47
N ARG A 557 -28.83 15.38 3.69
CA ARG A 557 -30.06 15.13 4.47
C ARG A 557 -29.93 15.57 5.92
N ALA A 558 -28.76 15.38 6.52
CA ALA A 558 -28.44 15.82 7.87
C ALA A 558 -28.14 17.32 7.97
N ASN A 559 -28.32 18.07 6.88
CA ASN A 559 -28.22 19.53 6.82
C ASN A 559 -26.82 20.08 7.07
N TYR A 560 -25.75 19.27 6.95
CA TYR A 560 -24.37 19.77 7.00
C TYR A 560 -24.10 20.67 5.79
N THR A 561 -24.52 20.24 4.61
CA THR A 561 -24.23 20.89 3.32
C THR A 561 -25.34 20.69 2.28
N ASN A 562 -25.09 21.12 1.04
CA ASN A 562 -25.91 20.85 -0.14
C ASN A 562 -25.01 20.53 -1.33
N SER A 563 -25.59 20.03 -2.43
CA SER A 563 -24.81 19.59 -3.60
C SER A 563 -23.82 20.63 -4.12
N LYS A 564 -24.19 21.93 -4.14
CA LYS A 564 -23.31 22.99 -4.66
C LYS A 564 -22.10 23.27 -3.77
N ASN A 565 -22.17 22.93 -2.49
CA ASN A 565 -21.12 23.17 -1.50
C ASN A 565 -20.39 21.89 -1.08
N LEU A 566 -20.73 20.75 -1.68
CA LEU A 566 -20.08 19.46 -1.44
C LEU A 566 -19.00 19.21 -2.49
N VAL A 567 -17.77 19.08 -2.03
CA VAL A 567 -16.61 18.66 -2.82
C VAL A 567 -16.27 17.23 -2.44
N ILE A 568 -15.99 16.39 -3.43
CA ILE A 568 -15.46 15.04 -3.21
C ILE A 568 -13.99 14.98 -3.63
N LYS A 569 -13.16 14.29 -2.84
CA LYS A 569 -11.71 14.17 -3.06
C LYS A 569 -11.26 12.73 -2.84
N GLY A 570 -10.33 12.26 -3.67
CA GLY A 570 -9.71 10.95 -3.52
C GLY A 570 -8.44 10.83 -4.35
N SER A 571 -7.59 9.85 -3.99
CA SER A 571 -6.28 9.62 -4.60
C SER A 571 -6.12 8.15 -5.00
N SER A 572 -5.40 7.83 -6.08
CA SER A 572 -5.21 6.44 -6.54
C SER A 572 -6.55 5.73 -6.79
N ASN A 573 -6.87 4.63 -6.08
CA ASN A 573 -8.20 4.02 -6.07
C ASN A 573 -9.31 4.99 -5.62
N GLY A 574 -9.00 5.87 -4.67
CA GLY A 574 -9.90 6.97 -4.32
C GLY A 574 -10.13 7.95 -5.48
N GLY A 575 -9.19 8.06 -6.42
CA GLY A 575 -9.35 8.83 -7.65
C GLY A 575 -10.35 8.17 -8.61
N LEU A 576 -10.28 6.85 -8.77
CA LEU A 576 -11.31 6.04 -9.45
C LEU A 576 -12.69 6.28 -8.83
N LEU A 577 -12.78 6.16 -7.49
CA LEU A 577 -13.99 6.43 -6.73
C LEU A 577 -14.59 7.80 -7.08
N ILE A 578 -13.78 8.86 -7.06
CA ILE A 578 -14.28 10.21 -7.36
C ILE A 578 -14.77 10.28 -8.81
N ALA A 579 -14.00 9.78 -9.77
CA ALA A 579 -14.37 9.83 -11.18
C ALA A 579 -15.67 9.05 -11.46
N ALA A 580 -15.81 7.85 -10.90
CA ALA A 580 -17.02 7.04 -10.99
C ALA A 580 -18.23 7.78 -10.42
N CYS A 581 -18.11 8.36 -9.22
CA CYS A 581 -19.21 9.10 -8.60
C CYS A 581 -19.60 10.37 -9.38
N VAL A 582 -18.63 11.13 -9.92
CA VAL A 582 -18.94 12.30 -10.77
C VAL A 582 -19.63 11.88 -12.06
N ASN A 583 -19.24 10.75 -12.67
CA ASN A 583 -19.90 10.22 -13.87
C ASN A 583 -21.33 9.73 -13.59
N GLN A 584 -21.54 9.01 -12.47
CA GLN A 584 -22.83 8.42 -12.11
C GLN A 584 -23.82 9.42 -11.51
N ARG A 585 -23.34 10.37 -10.69
CA ARG A 585 -24.16 11.34 -9.94
C ARG A 585 -23.57 12.76 -9.98
N PRO A 586 -23.40 13.36 -11.18
CA PRO A 586 -22.88 14.72 -11.31
C PRO A 586 -23.78 15.78 -10.64
N ASP A 587 -25.05 15.45 -10.37
CA ASP A 587 -26.01 16.31 -9.68
C ASP A 587 -25.72 16.50 -8.18
N LEU A 588 -24.94 15.60 -7.58
CA LEU A 588 -24.70 15.58 -6.13
C LEU A 588 -23.53 16.45 -5.68
N PHE A 589 -22.62 16.84 -6.58
CA PHE A 589 -21.35 17.43 -6.21
C PHE A 589 -21.11 18.78 -6.88
N GLY A 590 -20.54 19.72 -6.14
CA GLY A 590 -20.13 21.03 -6.64
C GLY A 590 -18.77 20.98 -7.33
N ALA A 591 -17.90 20.06 -6.89
CA ALA A 591 -16.63 19.75 -7.53
C ALA A 591 -16.13 18.34 -7.15
N GLY A 592 -15.32 17.74 -8.02
CA GLY A 592 -14.55 16.52 -7.74
C GLY A 592 -13.06 16.78 -7.92
N ILE A 593 -12.25 16.32 -6.96
CA ILE A 593 -10.78 16.39 -6.99
C ILE A 593 -10.24 14.96 -7.13
N VAL A 594 -9.84 14.61 -8.34
CA VAL A 594 -9.18 13.34 -8.65
C VAL A 594 -7.67 13.56 -8.58
N HIS A 595 -7.00 12.89 -7.64
CA HIS A 595 -5.56 12.92 -7.52
C HIS A 595 -4.99 11.58 -7.99
N VAL A 596 -4.07 11.58 -8.95
CA VAL A 596 -3.35 10.38 -9.42
C VAL A 596 -4.26 9.15 -9.61
N GLY A 597 -5.45 9.35 -10.19
CA GLY A 597 -6.50 8.34 -10.23
C GLY A 597 -6.30 7.29 -11.32
N VAL A 598 -6.75 6.07 -11.06
CA VAL A 598 -6.87 5.01 -12.08
C VAL A 598 -8.18 5.25 -12.83
N LEU A 599 -8.09 5.76 -14.07
CA LEU A 599 -9.27 6.28 -14.79
C LEU A 599 -9.62 5.51 -16.05
N ASP A 600 -8.63 4.91 -16.71
CA ASP A 600 -8.88 3.96 -17.79
C ASP A 600 -8.86 2.54 -17.24
N MET A 601 -10.05 2.06 -16.89
CA MET A 601 -10.22 0.73 -16.35
C MET A 601 -10.05 -0.36 -17.42
N LEU A 602 -10.27 -0.08 -18.71
CA LEU A 602 -10.22 -1.10 -19.76
C LEU A 602 -8.79 -1.37 -20.23
N GLN A 603 -8.03 -0.30 -20.49
CA GLN A 603 -6.63 -0.40 -20.93
C GLN A 603 -5.71 -0.92 -19.82
N LEU A 604 -6.08 -0.69 -18.55
CA LEU A 604 -5.37 -1.28 -17.42
C LEU A 604 -5.20 -2.79 -17.60
N GLN A 605 -6.21 -3.50 -18.13
CA GLN A 605 -6.15 -4.93 -18.34
C GLN A 605 -5.36 -5.35 -19.61
N TYR A 606 -5.37 -4.52 -20.65
CA TYR A 606 -4.87 -4.90 -21.99
C TYR A 606 -3.40 -4.57 -22.21
N LYS A 607 -2.89 -3.53 -21.56
CA LYS A 607 -1.46 -3.20 -21.65
C LYS A 607 -0.59 -4.10 -20.77
N ILE A 608 -1.18 -4.85 -19.82
CA ILE A 608 -0.55 -5.84 -18.90
C ILE A 608 0.18 -7.01 -19.60
N GLY A 609 0.40 -6.93 -20.92
CA GLY A 609 1.33 -7.79 -21.64
C GLY A 609 1.80 -7.34 -23.03
N SER A 610 2.02 -6.05 -23.36
CA SER A 610 2.51 -5.76 -24.73
C SER A 610 3.33 -4.51 -25.13
N HIS A 611 3.86 -3.60 -24.28
CA HIS A 611 4.67 -2.48 -24.83
C HIS A 611 5.90 -2.00 -24.03
N ALA A 612 7.06 -1.99 -24.69
CA ALA A 612 8.41 -1.75 -24.18
C ALA A 612 8.85 -0.29 -23.99
N LYS A 613 7.93 0.68 -23.86
CA LYS A 613 8.31 2.12 -23.90
C LYS A 613 7.48 3.07 -23.03
N GLN A 614 6.91 2.61 -21.90
CA GLN A 614 6.09 3.48 -21.05
C GLN A 614 6.92 4.14 -19.92
N THR A 615 6.95 5.48 -19.88
CA THR A 615 7.70 6.30 -18.89
C THR A 615 6.82 7.17 -17.98
N ASN A 616 5.61 6.69 -17.64
CA ASN A 616 4.59 7.51 -16.97
C ASN A 616 4.77 7.69 -15.48
N PRO A 617 4.95 8.89 -14.90
CA PRO A 617 4.99 9.02 -13.44
C PRO A 617 3.65 8.73 -12.71
N LEU A 618 2.52 8.70 -13.43
CA LEU A 618 1.17 8.37 -12.90
C LEU A 618 0.67 6.98 -13.31
N LEU A 619 1.07 6.47 -14.47
CA LEU A 619 0.89 5.06 -14.88
C LEU A 619 2.10 4.17 -14.53
N LEU A 620 3.21 4.67 -13.99
CA LEU A 620 4.24 3.85 -13.32
C LEU A 620 3.66 3.21 -12.07
N ARG A 621 2.55 3.77 -11.56
CA ARG A 621 1.74 3.08 -10.53
C ARG A 621 0.87 1.96 -11.11
N VAL A 622 0.60 1.93 -12.42
CA VAL A 622 -0.14 0.86 -13.07
C VAL A 622 0.17 0.77 -14.59
N SER A 623 1.35 0.25 -14.99
CA SER A 623 1.65 -0.23 -16.35
C SER A 623 2.94 -1.10 -16.43
N ASP A 624 2.78 -2.35 -16.86
CA ASP A 624 3.55 -3.08 -17.89
C ASP A 624 4.54 -2.26 -18.75
N GLU A 625 5.73 -2.70 -19.16
CA GLU A 625 6.59 -3.87 -18.91
C GLU A 625 7.50 -3.66 -17.69
N HIS A 626 7.14 -2.64 -16.91
CA HIS A 626 7.88 -2.11 -15.79
C HIS A 626 7.10 -2.18 -14.43
N GLY A 627 6.27 -3.22 -14.22
CA GLY A 627 6.08 -3.98 -12.95
C GLY A 627 6.19 -3.22 -11.65
N HIS A 628 5.02 -3.07 -11.03
CA HIS A 628 4.90 -2.52 -9.70
C HIS A 628 3.81 -3.24 -8.90
N ASP A 629 4.17 -3.37 -7.62
CA ASP A 629 3.44 -3.50 -6.36
C ASP A 629 1.95 -3.81 -6.39
N GLU A 630 1.65 -4.97 -5.78
CA GLU A 630 0.66 -5.20 -4.72
C GLU A 630 -0.84 -4.98 -5.06
N SER A 631 -1.20 -3.94 -5.79
CA SER A 631 -2.60 -3.53 -6.06
C SER A 631 -3.20 -4.07 -7.38
N THR A 632 -2.47 -4.79 -8.22
CA THR A 632 -2.91 -5.02 -9.63
C THR A 632 -3.97 -6.12 -9.80
N VAL A 633 -3.98 -7.18 -8.99
CA VAL A 633 -4.93 -8.31 -9.17
C VAL A 633 -6.37 -7.94 -8.79
N GLU A 634 -6.56 -7.14 -7.74
CA GLU A 634 -7.90 -6.63 -7.43
C GLU A 634 -8.36 -5.69 -8.54
N PHE A 635 -7.50 -4.79 -9.04
CA PHE A 635 -7.86 -3.96 -10.19
C PHE A 635 -8.27 -4.79 -11.42
N ASP A 636 -7.47 -5.76 -11.86
CA ASP A 636 -7.78 -6.59 -13.04
C ASP A 636 -9.09 -7.37 -12.90
N THR A 637 -9.39 -7.87 -11.71
CA THR A 637 -10.61 -8.62 -11.44
C THR A 637 -11.83 -7.71 -11.20
N ASP A 638 -11.64 -6.52 -10.64
CA ASP A 638 -12.64 -5.45 -10.50
C ASP A 638 -13.03 -4.87 -11.85
N ILE A 639 -12.04 -4.67 -12.72
CA ILE A 639 -12.21 -4.23 -14.10
C ILE A 639 -13.01 -5.24 -14.88
N PHE A 640 -12.55 -6.49 -14.92
CA PHE A 640 -13.21 -7.53 -15.70
C PHE A 640 -14.64 -7.71 -15.21
N ALA A 641 -14.84 -7.64 -13.90
CA ALA A 641 -16.15 -7.76 -13.29
C ALA A 641 -17.08 -6.57 -13.59
N PHE A 642 -16.58 -5.34 -13.45
CA PHE A 642 -17.30 -4.12 -13.79
C PHE A 642 -17.67 -4.08 -15.29
N CYS A 643 -16.74 -4.48 -16.16
CA CYS A 643 -16.96 -4.54 -17.60
C CYS A 643 -17.94 -5.64 -17.97
N ALA A 644 -17.80 -6.85 -17.41
CA ALA A 644 -18.75 -7.93 -17.59
C ALA A 644 -20.15 -7.53 -17.14
N GLU A 645 -20.30 -6.92 -15.96
CA GLU A 645 -21.60 -6.45 -15.48
C GLU A 645 -22.18 -5.34 -16.37
N SER A 646 -21.38 -4.34 -16.72
CA SER A 646 -21.78 -3.21 -17.57
C SER A 646 -22.16 -3.64 -19.00
N LEU A 647 -21.53 -4.69 -19.52
CA LEU A 647 -21.84 -5.31 -20.82
C LEU A 647 -22.96 -6.36 -20.72
N GLY A 648 -23.54 -6.57 -19.53
CA GLY A 648 -24.63 -7.53 -19.30
C GLY A 648 -24.18 -9.00 -19.30
N TRP A 649 -22.88 -9.27 -19.23
CA TRP A 649 -22.31 -10.60 -19.09
C TRP A 649 -22.49 -11.08 -17.65
N ARG A 650 -23.49 -11.93 -17.45
CA ARG A 650 -23.66 -12.62 -16.16
C ARG A 650 -22.70 -13.81 -16.10
N PRO A 651 -22.02 -14.05 -14.96
CA PRO A 651 -21.27 -15.28 -14.79
C PRO A 651 -22.22 -16.47 -14.99
N PHE A 652 -21.74 -17.51 -15.70
CA PHE A 652 -22.41 -18.80 -15.69
C PHE A 652 -22.62 -19.20 -14.22
N LYS A 653 -23.88 -19.45 -13.82
CA LYS A 653 -24.17 -20.05 -12.52
C LYS A 653 -23.25 -21.25 -12.37
N SER A 654 -22.36 -21.22 -11.38
CA SER A 654 -21.51 -22.35 -11.05
C SER A 654 -22.40 -23.59 -10.92
N GLN A 655 -22.21 -24.55 -11.82
CA GLN A 655 -22.63 -25.91 -11.49
C GLN A 655 -21.80 -26.34 -10.28
N PRO A 656 -22.35 -27.13 -9.36
CA PRO A 656 -21.59 -27.63 -8.22
C PRO A 656 -20.33 -28.30 -8.74
N VAL A 657 -19.19 -27.96 -8.14
CA VAL A 657 -17.93 -28.68 -8.34
C VAL A 657 -18.20 -30.13 -7.98
N ILE A 658 -18.40 -30.98 -8.98
CA ILE A 658 -18.34 -32.42 -8.80
C ILE A 658 -16.88 -32.70 -8.48
N GLU A 659 -16.62 -33.12 -7.24
CA GLU A 659 -15.34 -33.70 -6.82
C GLU A 659 -14.88 -34.71 -7.89
N ARG A 660 -13.88 -34.36 -8.70
CA ARG A 660 -13.14 -35.35 -9.48
C ARG A 660 -12.19 -36.07 -8.54
N ARG A 661 -12.73 -36.99 -7.74
CA ARG A 661 -11.96 -38.09 -7.16
C ARG A 661 -11.49 -38.98 -8.32
N ASN A 662 -10.18 -39.24 -8.34
CA ASN A 662 -9.51 -40.41 -8.90
C ASN A 662 -10.14 -41.05 -10.16
N LEU A 663 -9.58 -40.75 -11.32
CA LEU A 663 -9.60 -41.67 -12.48
C LEU A 663 -8.31 -41.53 -13.30
N ALA A 664 -7.16 -41.61 -12.62
CA ALA A 664 -5.90 -42.00 -13.24
C ALA A 664 -5.72 -43.51 -13.05
N SER A 665 -6.47 -44.31 -13.81
CA SER A 665 -6.21 -45.76 -14.04
C SER A 665 -7.37 -46.38 -14.84
N SER A 666 -7.44 -46.09 -16.14
CA SER A 666 -7.96 -46.97 -17.20
C SER A 666 -8.39 -46.12 -18.39
N LEU A 667 -7.54 -46.05 -19.41
CA LEU A 667 -7.88 -45.93 -20.85
C LEU A 667 -6.57 -45.72 -21.62
N VAL A 668 -5.67 -46.70 -21.49
CA VAL A 668 -4.78 -47.07 -22.58
C VAL A 668 -5.61 -48.04 -23.42
N PHE A 669 -5.62 -47.84 -24.74
CA PHE A 669 -6.27 -48.59 -25.82
C PHE A 669 -7.47 -47.91 -26.48
N ASN A 670 -7.31 -47.73 -27.79
CA ASN A 670 -8.22 -47.24 -28.82
C ASN A 670 -8.32 -45.69 -28.89
N SER A 671 -7.99 -45.02 -29.99
CA SER A 671 -7.86 -45.51 -31.35
C SER A 671 -7.04 -44.54 -32.20
N LEU A 672 -5.97 -45.10 -32.74
CA LEU A 672 -5.11 -44.60 -33.79
C LEU A 672 -5.88 -44.74 -35.13
N THR A 673 -6.98 -44.00 -35.31
CA THR A 673 -7.83 -44.11 -36.51
C THR A 673 -8.62 -42.84 -36.81
N LEU A 674 -7.97 -41.68 -36.78
CA LEU A 674 -8.56 -40.44 -37.32
C LEU A 674 -7.49 -39.48 -37.85
N TRP A 675 -6.40 -40.05 -38.38
CA TRP A 675 -5.31 -39.36 -39.08
C TRP A 675 -5.34 -39.59 -40.60
N LEU A 676 -6.43 -40.14 -41.10
CA LEU A 676 -6.70 -40.33 -42.52
C LEU A 676 -8.11 -39.79 -42.77
N ILE A 677 -8.26 -38.95 -43.79
CA ILE A 677 -9.47 -38.22 -44.21
C ILE A 677 -9.57 -36.80 -43.61
N THR A 678 -8.66 -35.91 -43.99
CA THR A 678 -8.97 -34.63 -44.66
C THR A 678 -7.67 -33.91 -45.05
N CYS A 679 -7.05 -34.38 -46.12
CA CYS A 679 -6.16 -33.58 -46.97
C CYS A 679 -6.81 -33.54 -48.35
N ALA A 680 -7.46 -32.44 -48.68
CA ALA A 680 -7.88 -32.11 -50.03
C ALA A 680 -7.87 -30.58 -50.18
N THR A 681 -7.35 -30.11 -51.32
CA THR A 681 -6.92 -28.72 -51.63
C THR A 681 -5.57 -28.43 -50.97
N ILE A 682 -4.43 -28.47 -51.68
CA ILE A 682 -4.07 -27.69 -52.87
C ILE A 682 -3.02 -28.48 -53.70
N LEU A 683 -3.24 -28.58 -55.00
CA LEU A 683 -2.28 -28.94 -56.07
C LEU A 683 -2.00 -27.65 -56.89
N PRO A 684 -1.07 -27.62 -57.86
CA PRO A 684 0.17 -28.40 -58.08
C PRO A 684 1.38 -27.54 -58.49
N THR A 685 2.62 -28.07 -58.45
CA THR A 685 3.53 -28.29 -59.61
C THR A 685 4.97 -28.62 -59.15
N VAL A 686 5.44 -29.85 -59.37
CA VAL A 686 6.40 -30.32 -60.41
C VAL A 686 7.88 -30.10 -60.05
N PHE A 687 8.61 -31.19 -59.72
CA PHE A 687 9.68 -31.77 -60.57
C PHE A 687 10.18 -33.13 -60.01
N PHE A 688 10.61 -33.98 -60.95
CA PHE A 688 10.87 -35.42 -60.89
C PHE A 688 12.37 -35.73 -60.66
N GLU A 689 12.63 -36.88 -60.01
CA GLU A 689 13.78 -37.83 -60.14
C GLU A 689 15.23 -37.27 -60.19
N LEU A 690 16.02 -37.47 -59.11
CA LEU A 690 16.82 -38.68 -58.82
C LEU A 690 17.40 -38.60 -57.39
#